data_AF-A0A9P1HFV2-F1
#
_entry.id   AF-A0A9P1HFV2-F1
#
_cell.length_a   1.000
_cell.length_b   1.000
_cell.length_c   1.000
_cell.angle_alpha   90.00
_cell.angle_beta   90.00
_cell.angle_gamma   90.00
#
_symmetry.space_group_name_H-M   'P 1'
#
loop_
_entity.id
_entity.type
_entity.pdbx_description
1 polymer ?
#
loop_
_entity_poly.entity_id
_entity_poly.type
_entity_poly.pdbx_seq_one_letter_code
_entity_poly.pdbx_strand_id
1 'polypeptide(L)'
;MRNINICLIALASILFLLINLYGLLEILRYFKLKQLKDLQERLKESRIRGENNWHTVFTSTSLYEISREADETTKSHRPNIEFLPRSSKKPPIPFIETSTTTSTSHTTTRAHVTTQKDVEPPTIKSIITTYTTRPTIFVTNSSEIEKTTSGIPETSTSTPRILITTKPDWFLDSRQLEDQRRQNAERRRQQLIREENERRFREEEETKKRLEHEIEERKQNEQEERDRIHKLGEERRRKEHAEKMEERRLQAIEEARRQMLLRQEHERIEIEARRRSDLEKKKLEEKQKEELEKLRLKEQQELIRKQKLEIEQRRLAEQQHREREKLREELRQIEHLRRQKLEENAIEEKLLETEDREDEGKTIEMSLEEEDDMELDEDYGVRATTPLAHKNVESHVNHSREPYHVEENWSLGRHRPTTTSSPKDSVETPEPPRNEEVTIVTAFLDIGRGEWFHYQRPLEKYHEFMENLLSLKNNMVIFTDKSSYDFVHKYRKNLGLMPMTKIHMIQFDDLPLSRHLPYAQKIIEDEMNNDELYLEDPDMKNHPEAKSAEYDIVVNSKTYFLYNTTMEDPFDTDFFVWIDAGYGHGNQNVYPYDNVWQPKFSRNKISMIKLTPEHDPISKYKIDNLYRRNWSVMSGGFIAGDKRSIGQLYTITHNKFVHLIYQNKVDDDQTVMVLAINAYPHLFEIKQGDWFDAFRLYSDPETPFGAKNK
;
A
#
# COMPACT_ATOMS: atom_id res chain seq x y z
N MET A 1 -28.93 -52.07 -3.14
CA MET A 1 -27.88 -52.35 -2.14
C MET A 1 -26.61 -52.91 -2.78
N ARG A 2 -26.37 -54.23 -2.86
CA ARG A 2 -25.02 -54.81 -3.16
C ARG A 2 -24.30 -54.19 -4.38
N ASN A 3 -24.98 -54.02 -5.51
CA ASN A 3 -24.39 -53.42 -6.72
C ASN A 3 -24.07 -51.91 -6.57
N ILE A 4 -24.84 -51.18 -5.76
CA ILE A 4 -24.62 -49.74 -5.50
C ILE A 4 -23.32 -49.56 -4.71
N ASN A 5 -23.06 -50.41 -3.71
CA ASN A 5 -21.82 -50.40 -2.94
C ASN A 5 -20.60 -50.68 -3.83
N ILE A 6 -20.72 -51.58 -4.82
CA ILE A 6 -19.66 -51.85 -5.80
C ILE A 6 -19.37 -50.60 -6.65
N CYS A 7 -20.41 -49.92 -7.16
CA CYS A 7 -20.23 -48.66 -7.90
C CYS A 7 -19.59 -47.55 -7.05
N LEU A 8 -19.96 -47.42 -5.78
CA LEU A 8 -19.38 -46.44 -4.85
C LEU A 8 -17.89 -46.72 -4.56
N ILE A 9 -17.52 -47.99 -4.37
CA ILE A 9 -16.12 -48.41 -4.16
C ILE A 9 -15.29 -48.16 -5.44
N ALA A 10 -15.85 -48.41 -6.62
CA ALA A 10 -15.20 -48.10 -7.90
C ALA A 10 -14.98 -46.59 -8.08
N LEU A 11 -16.00 -45.76 -7.81
CA LEU A 11 -15.89 -44.29 -7.87
C LEU A 11 -14.86 -43.75 -6.87
N ALA A 12 -14.84 -44.25 -5.63
CA ALA A 12 -13.84 -43.86 -4.63
C ALA A 12 -12.41 -44.23 -5.07
N SER A 13 -12.24 -45.40 -5.68
CA SER A 13 -10.94 -45.85 -6.22
C SER A 13 -10.47 -44.98 -7.39
N ILE A 14 -11.37 -44.60 -8.29
CA ILE A 14 -11.07 -43.69 -9.42
C ILE A 14 -10.70 -42.30 -8.90
N LEU A 15 -11.45 -41.76 -7.93
CA LEU A 15 -11.16 -40.46 -7.32
C LEU A 15 -9.79 -40.47 -6.63
N PHE A 16 -9.45 -41.54 -5.90
CA PHE A 16 -8.14 -41.70 -5.28
C PHE A 16 -7.00 -41.73 -6.31
N LEU A 17 -7.17 -42.44 -7.43
CA LEU A 17 -6.20 -42.45 -8.52
C LEU A 17 -6.01 -41.07 -9.16
N LEU A 18 -7.10 -40.31 -9.36
CA LEU A 18 -7.03 -38.94 -9.90
C LEU A 18 -6.30 -37.98 -8.96
N ILE A 19 -6.51 -38.07 -7.65
CA ILE A 19 -5.80 -37.28 -6.64
C ILE A 19 -4.29 -37.57 -6.66
N ASN A 20 -3.91 -38.85 -6.73
CA ASN A 20 -2.50 -39.24 -6.81
C ASN A 20 -1.84 -38.80 -8.14
N LEU A 21 -2.57 -38.89 -9.27
CA LEU A 21 -2.09 -38.41 -10.57
C LEU A 21 -1.90 -36.87 -10.58
N TYR A 22 -2.82 -36.12 -9.97
CA TYR A 22 -2.68 -34.68 -9.81
C TYR A 22 -1.46 -34.30 -8.94
N GLY A 23 -1.26 -35.01 -7.82
CA GLY A 23 -0.06 -34.84 -6.98
C GLY A 23 1.25 -35.10 -7.73
N LEU A 24 1.29 -36.15 -8.56
CA LEU A 24 2.45 -36.44 -9.41
C LEU A 24 2.69 -35.34 -10.46
N LEU A 25 1.63 -34.79 -11.07
CA LEU A 25 1.74 -33.70 -12.04
C LEU A 25 2.28 -32.41 -11.40
N GLU A 26 1.86 -32.06 -10.18
CA GLU A 26 2.40 -30.90 -9.47
C GLU A 26 3.85 -31.12 -8.99
N ILE A 27 4.24 -32.33 -8.60
CA ILE A 27 5.65 -32.66 -8.34
C ILE A 27 6.50 -32.44 -9.60
N LEU A 28 6.03 -32.90 -10.77
CA LEU A 28 6.71 -32.67 -12.06
C LEU A 28 6.74 -31.18 -12.45
N ARG A 29 5.67 -30.43 -12.19
CA ARG A 29 5.59 -28.97 -12.41
C ARG A 29 6.60 -28.23 -11.52
N TYR A 30 6.70 -28.61 -10.24
CA TYR A 30 7.66 -28.07 -9.30
C TYR A 30 9.11 -28.33 -9.73
N PHE A 31 9.46 -29.55 -10.14
CA PHE A 31 10.81 -29.85 -10.67
C PHE A 31 11.14 -29.01 -11.92
N LYS A 32 10.18 -28.86 -12.85
CA LYS A 32 10.36 -28.03 -14.05
C LYS A 32 10.52 -26.54 -13.73
N LEU A 33 9.76 -26.02 -12.75
CA LEU A 33 9.90 -24.64 -12.26
C LEU A 33 11.24 -24.42 -11.55
N LYS A 34 11.74 -25.40 -10.79
CA LYS A 34 13.06 -25.32 -10.17
C LYS A 34 14.17 -25.28 -11.23
N GLN A 35 14.15 -26.18 -12.21
CA GLN A 35 15.13 -26.16 -13.31
C GLN A 35 15.13 -24.82 -14.08
N LEU A 36 13.96 -24.20 -14.26
CA LEU A 36 13.86 -22.86 -14.87
C LEU A 36 14.47 -21.76 -14.00
N LYS A 37 14.30 -21.80 -12.67
CA LYS A 37 14.94 -20.86 -11.74
C LYS A 37 16.47 -21.02 -11.72
N ASP A 38 16.96 -22.25 -11.58
CA ASP A 38 18.40 -22.56 -11.60
C ASP A 38 19.07 -22.08 -12.91
N LEU A 39 18.38 -22.20 -14.05
CA LEU A 39 18.84 -21.66 -15.35
C LEU A 39 18.82 -20.12 -15.40
N GLN A 40 17.79 -19.49 -14.85
CA GLN A 40 17.68 -18.02 -14.80
C GLN A 40 18.74 -17.39 -13.89
N GLU A 41 19.09 -18.02 -12.77
CA GLU A 41 20.17 -17.55 -11.90
C GLU A 41 21.54 -17.70 -12.56
N ARG A 42 21.83 -18.84 -13.21
CA ARG A 42 23.07 -19.03 -13.99
C ARG A 42 23.21 -18.01 -15.14
N LEU A 43 22.09 -17.64 -15.79
CA LEU A 43 22.05 -16.58 -16.81
C LEU A 43 22.21 -15.16 -16.24
N LYS A 44 21.82 -14.92 -14.99
CA LYS A 44 22.12 -13.66 -14.29
C LYS A 44 23.61 -13.60 -13.92
N GLU A 45 24.17 -14.68 -13.38
CA GLU A 45 25.58 -14.72 -13.00
C GLU A 45 26.54 -14.54 -14.19
N SER A 46 26.33 -15.23 -15.32
CA SER A 46 27.19 -15.08 -16.49
C SER A 46 27.13 -13.66 -17.08
N ARG A 47 25.95 -13.03 -17.03
CA ARG A 47 25.76 -11.62 -17.41
C ARG A 47 26.46 -10.65 -16.45
N ILE A 48 26.58 -10.99 -15.16
CA ILE A 48 27.34 -10.21 -14.16
C ILE A 48 28.85 -10.41 -14.34
N ARG A 49 29.30 -11.62 -14.71
CA ARG A 49 30.72 -11.93 -14.98
C ARG A 49 31.24 -11.43 -16.34
N GLY A 50 30.37 -10.98 -17.25
CA GLY A 50 30.75 -10.41 -18.54
C GLY A 50 31.21 -11.42 -19.60
N GLU A 51 30.91 -12.71 -19.39
CA GLU A 51 31.41 -13.82 -20.20
C GLU A 51 30.62 -13.98 -21.51
N ASN A 52 31.01 -13.24 -22.56
CA ASN A 52 30.39 -13.25 -23.89
C ASN A 52 30.61 -14.54 -24.72
N ASN A 53 30.71 -15.72 -24.09
CA ASN A 53 30.96 -16.99 -24.78
C ASN A 53 29.83 -18.02 -24.61
N TRP A 54 28.81 -17.90 -25.46
CA TRP A 54 27.59 -18.72 -25.44
C TRP A 54 27.82 -20.23 -25.56
N HIS A 55 28.94 -20.67 -26.13
CA HIS A 55 29.24 -22.10 -26.28
C HIS A 55 29.55 -22.80 -24.96
N THR A 56 30.19 -22.12 -24.00
CA THR A 56 30.64 -22.75 -22.73
C THR A 56 29.48 -23.10 -21.80
N VAL A 57 28.35 -22.41 -21.91
CA VAL A 57 27.16 -22.62 -21.05
C VAL A 57 26.38 -23.90 -21.42
N PHE A 58 26.50 -24.39 -22.66
CA PHE A 58 25.70 -25.52 -23.17
C PHE A 58 26.42 -26.87 -23.23
N THR A 59 27.74 -26.92 -23.02
CA THR A 59 28.54 -28.15 -23.21
C THR A 59 28.71 -29.02 -21.96
N SER A 60 28.09 -28.69 -20.82
CA SER A 60 28.28 -29.40 -19.54
C SER A 60 27.03 -30.15 -19.02
N THR A 61 26.20 -30.70 -19.91
CA THR A 61 25.09 -31.61 -19.54
C THR A 61 25.11 -32.85 -20.43
N SER A 62 25.19 -34.06 -19.86
CA SER A 62 25.09 -35.28 -20.67
C SER A 62 23.66 -35.47 -21.17
N LEU A 63 23.46 -35.18 -22.46
CA LEU A 63 22.26 -35.53 -23.23
C LEU A 63 22.64 -36.30 -24.51
N TYR A 64 23.89 -36.74 -24.64
CA TYR A 64 24.41 -37.42 -25.85
C TYR A 64 24.27 -38.94 -25.79
N GLU A 65 23.97 -39.52 -24.62
CA GLU A 65 23.86 -40.97 -24.42
C GLU A 65 22.41 -41.47 -24.54
N ILE A 66 21.42 -40.70 -24.05
CA ILE A 66 20.00 -41.09 -24.05
C ILE A 66 19.41 -41.14 -25.48
N SER A 67 19.93 -40.35 -26.42
CA SER A 67 19.44 -40.34 -27.81
C SER A 67 19.84 -41.57 -28.63
N ARG A 68 20.62 -42.52 -28.08
CA ARG A 68 21.17 -43.65 -28.84
C ARG A 68 20.47 -45.00 -28.59
N GLU A 69 19.74 -45.17 -27.50
CA GLU A 69 19.02 -46.44 -27.21
C GLU A 69 17.60 -46.51 -27.83
N ALA A 70 17.06 -45.38 -28.31
CA ALA A 70 15.69 -45.32 -28.84
C ALA A 70 15.55 -45.79 -30.31
N ASP A 71 16.64 -45.94 -31.05
CA ASP A 71 16.62 -46.01 -32.53
C ASP A 71 16.75 -47.44 -33.11
N GLU A 72 17.00 -48.46 -32.28
CA GLU A 72 17.19 -49.85 -32.75
C GLU A 72 15.91 -50.72 -32.75
N THR A 73 14.79 -50.27 -32.16
CA THR A 73 13.61 -51.14 -31.92
C THR A 73 12.26 -50.62 -32.45
N THR A 74 12.16 -50.31 -33.75
CA THR A 74 10.93 -50.65 -34.52
C THR A 74 11.10 -50.64 -36.04
N LYS A 75 11.47 -51.80 -36.62
CA LYS A 75 11.24 -52.08 -38.05
C LYS A 75 9.97 -52.92 -38.23
N SER A 76 8.92 -52.38 -38.85
CA SER A 76 8.22 -53.03 -39.98
C SER A 76 7.10 -52.14 -40.58
N HIS A 77 6.62 -52.53 -41.76
CA HIS A 77 5.38 -52.06 -42.41
C HIS A 77 5.25 -50.57 -42.80
N ARG A 78 5.75 -50.26 -44.02
CA ARG A 78 5.09 -49.33 -44.95
C ARG A 78 3.83 -49.98 -45.55
N PRO A 79 2.92 -49.21 -46.18
CA PRO A 79 2.98 -49.14 -47.66
C PRO A 79 3.28 -47.73 -48.21
N ASN A 80 3.47 -47.64 -49.53
CA ASN A 80 3.72 -46.38 -50.25
C ASN A 80 2.41 -45.68 -50.66
N ILE A 81 2.51 -44.40 -51.02
CA ILE A 81 1.89 -43.78 -52.21
C ILE A 81 2.75 -42.56 -52.62
N GLU A 82 2.55 -42.04 -53.84
CA GLU A 82 3.60 -41.43 -54.66
C GLU A 82 3.80 -39.90 -54.52
N PHE A 83 4.85 -39.40 -55.16
CA PHE A 83 5.29 -38.00 -55.21
C PHE A 83 4.91 -37.32 -56.54
N LEU A 84 5.14 -35.98 -56.58
CA LEU A 84 5.19 -35.06 -57.75
C LEU A 84 3.92 -34.18 -57.96
N PRO A 85 4.05 -32.99 -58.61
CA PRO A 85 4.87 -31.89 -58.11
C PRO A 85 4.18 -30.49 -58.18
N ARG A 86 4.93 -29.45 -57.81
CA ARG A 86 4.52 -28.02 -57.78
C ARG A 86 3.92 -27.49 -59.09
N SER A 87 2.94 -26.59 -58.97
CA SER A 87 2.64 -25.55 -59.99
C SER A 87 2.25 -24.22 -59.32
N SER A 88 2.15 -23.13 -60.08
CA SER A 88 2.41 -21.75 -59.60
C SER A 88 1.37 -20.68 -59.97
N LYS A 89 1.33 -19.61 -59.14
CA LYS A 89 0.99 -18.19 -59.45
C LYS A 89 -0.47 -17.74 -59.62
N LYS A 90 -0.69 -16.45 -59.24
CA LYS A 90 -1.77 -15.49 -59.61
C LYS A 90 -3.18 -15.75 -59.03
N PRO A 91 -4.11 -14.76 -59.06
CA PRO A 91 -3.98 -13.28 -59.05
C PRO A 91 -4.88 -12.59 -57.98
N PRO A 92 -4.89 -11.24 -57.82
CA PRO A 92 -5.84 -10.53 -56.94
C PRO A 92 -7.20 -10.20 -57.59
N ILE A 93 -8.19 -9.83 -56.77
CA ILE A 93 -9.58 -9.46 -57.14
C ILE A 93 -9.97 -8.14 -56.40
N PRO A 94 -10.88 -7.28 -56.94
CA PRO A 94 -10.71 -5.82 -56.81
C PRO A 94 -11.82 -5.05 -56.08
N PHE A 95 -11.66 -3.72 -56.08
CA PHE A 95 -12.58 -2.67 -55.62
C PHE A 95 -13.76 -2.48 -56.60
N ILE A 96 -14.99 -2.26 -56.10
CA ILE A 96 -16.15 -1.75 -56.85
C ILE A 96 -16.98 -0.83 -55.93
N GLU A 97 -17.45 0.31 -56.45
CA GLU A 97 -18.38 1.24 -55.79
C GLU A 97 -19.84 0.95 -56.17
N THR A 98 -20.82 1.33 -55.31
CA THR A 98 -22.01 2.07 -55.77
C THR A 98 -22.82 2.70 -54.62
N SER A 99 -23.66 3.66 -54.99
CA SER A 99 -24.61 4.47 -54.19
C SER A 99 -25.79 3.64 -53.61
N THR A 100 -26.76 4.14 -52.83
CA THR A 100 -27.40 5.49 -52.82
C THR A 100 -28.33 5.68 -51.59
N THR A 101 -28.42 6.90 -51.01
CA THR A 101 -29.61 7.57 -50.35
C THR A 101 -30.44 6.84 -49.25
N THR A 102 -31.12 7.46 -48.27
CA THR A 102 -31.64 8.85 -48.11
C THR A 102 -32.00 9.19 -46.63
N SER A 103 -31.82 10.46 -46.21
CA SER A 103 -32.65 11.17 -45.18
C SER A 103 -32.62 10.68 -43.70
N THR A 104 -32.92 11.45 -42.64
CA THR A 104 -33.10 12.91 -42.42
C THR A 104 -33.01 13.22 -40.92
N SER A 105 -32.45 14.37 -40.51
CA SER A 105 -33.02 15.23 -39.44
C SER A 105 -32.24 16.54 -39.19
N HIS A 106 -32.96 17.65 -39.39
CA HIS A 106 -32.88 19.00 -38.79
C HIS A 106 -31.58 19.54 -38.15
N THR A 107 -31.00 20.50 -38.88
CA THR A 107 -30.32 21.68 -38.32
C THR A 107 -31.26 22.53 -37.43
N THR A 108 -30.71 23.27 -36.47
CA THR A 108 -31.26 24.57 -36.04
C THR A 108 -30.12 25.52 -35.71
N THR A 109 -30.18 26.74 -36.25
CA THR A 109 -29.14 27.77 -36.10
C THR A 109 -29.76 29.03 -35.50
N ARG A 110 -29.11 29.64 -34.51
CA ARG A 110 -29.29 31.08 -34.24
C ARG A 110 -28.00 31.67 -33.69
N ALA A 111 -27.76 32.96 -33.96
CA ALA A 111 -26.45 33.59 -33.82
C ALA A 111 -26.53 34.98 -33.15
N HIS A 112 -25.35 35.46 -32.74
CA HIS A 112 -24.97 36.85 -32.45
C HIS A 112 -25.84 37.72 -31.52
N VAL A 113 -25.21 38.20 -30.44
CA VAL A 113 -24.96 39.64 -30.24
C VAL A 113 -23.49 39.83 -29.83
N THR A 114 -22.90 40.98 -30.14
CA THR A 114 -21.47 41.31 -29.99
C THR A 114 -21.24 42.39 -28.94
N THR A 115 -20.17 42.30 -28.14
CA THR A 115 -19.45 43.47 -27.60
C THR A 115 -17.97 43.15 -27.41
N GLN A 116 -17.09 44.06 -27.83
CA GLN A 116 -15.65 44.00 -27.61
C GLN A 116 -15.25 44.58 -26.24
N LYS A 117 -14.12 44.13 -25.69
CA LYS A 117 -13.09 45.06 -25.17
C LYS A 117 -11.72 44.37 -25.07
N ASP A 118 -10.69 45.17 -25.29
CA ASP A 118 -9.35 44.71 -25.68
C ASP A 118 -8.36 44.76 -24.51
N VAL A 119 -7.53 43.72 -24.35
CA VAL A 119 -6.23 43.75 -23.65
C VAL A 119 -5.29 42.78 -24.36
N GLU A 120 -4.12 43.25 -24.82
CA GLU A 120 -3.10 42.41 -25.46
C GLU A 120 -2.13 41.79 -24.43
N PRO A 121 -1.64 40.56 -24.64
CA PRO A 121 -0.54 39.98 -23.85
C PRO A 121 0.85 40.35 -24.45
N PRO A 122 1.87 40.64 -23.61
CA PRO A 122 3.19 41.05 -24.10
C PRO A 122 3.99 39.89 -24.73
N THR A 123 4.58 40.13 -25.89
CA THR A 123 5.37 39.12 -26.63
C THR A 123 6.82 39.05 -26.11
N ILE A 124 7.22 37.93 -25.51
CA ILE A 124 8.62 37.67 -25.15
C ILE A 124 9.34 37.00 -26.33
N LYS A 125 10.35 37.67 -26.91
CA LYS A 125 11.26 37.11 -27.93
C LYS A 125 12.58 36.69 -27.30
N SER A 126 12.75 35.39 -27.04
CA SER A 126 14.04 34.81 -26.64
C SER A 126 14.87 34.41 -27.87
N ILE A 127 15.69 35.34 -28.38
CA ILE A 127 16.69 35.01 -29.42
C ILE A 127 17.96 34.50 -28.73
N ILE A 128 18.33 33.25 -29.02
CA ILE A 128 19.64 32.70 -28.64
C ILE A 128 20.69 33.29 -29.59
N THR A 129 21.79 33.83 -29.06
CA THR A 129 22.94 34.27 -29.86
C THR A 129 24.23 33.83 -29.18
N THR A 130 24.93 32.90 -29.82
CA THR A 130 26.21 32.37 -29.35
C THR A 130 27.36 33.31 -29.73
N TYR A 131 28.24 33.59 -28.76
CA TYR A 131 29.47 34.36 -28.98
C TYR A 131 30.60 33.44 -29.47
N THR A 132 31.15 33.73 -30.65
CA THR A 132 32.47 33.21 -31.09
C THR A 132 33.28 34.35 -31.70
N THR A 133 34.33 34.78 -31.00
CA THR A 133 35.16 35.93 -31.37
C THR A 133 36.25 35.55 -32.37
N ARG A 134 36.36 36.33 -33.45
CA ARG A 134 37.58 36.41 -34.28
C ARG A 134 38.31 37.71 -33.95
N PRO A 135 39.64 37.70 -33.71
CA PRO A 135 40.42 38.92 -33.69
C PRO A 135 40.79 39.36 -35.11
N THR A 136 40.83 40.68 -35.34
CA THR A 136 41.53 41.29 -36.48
C THR A 136 42.33 42.44 -35.90
N ILE A 137 43.65 42.40 -36.05
CA ILE A 137 44.57 43.37 -35.44
C ILE A 137 45.04 44.34 -36.51
N PHE A 138 44.80 45.63 -36.28
CA PHE A 138 45.36 46.73 -37.07
C PHE A 138 46.70 47.20 -36.48
N VAL A 139 47.56 47.73 -37.34
CA VAL A 139 48.87 48.30 -36.97
C VAL A 139 48.70 49.66 -36.30
N THR A 140 49.44 49.91 -35.21
CA THR A 140 49.84 51.26 -34.78
C THR A 140 51.28 51.24 -34.24
N ASN A 141 52.00 52.35 -34.38
CA ASN A 141 53.34 52.56 -33.81
C ASN A 141 53.23 53.20 -32.41
N SER A 142 54.20 52.96 -31.51
CA SER A 142 55.18 53.99 -31.07
C SER A 142 56.01 53.57 -29.83
N SER A 143 57.25 54.06 -29.82
CA SER A 143 58.22 54.27 -28.72
C SER A 143 57.68 54.31 -27.28
N GLU A 144 58.37 53.81 -26.23
CA GLU A 144 59.67 54.26 -25.68
C GLU A 144 60.32 53.17 -24.75
N ILE A 145 61.66 53.02 -24.68
CA ILE A 145 62.61 53.44 -23.60
C ILE A 145 62.26 52.81 -22.21
N GLU A 146 63.13 52.08 -21.50
CA GLU A 146 64.48 52.47 -21.05
C GLU A 146 65.54 51.33 -20.89
N LYS A 147 66.79 51.77 -20.60
CA LYS A 147 68.10 51.13 -20.35
C LYS A 147 68.05 49.89 -19.42
N THR A 148 69.06 49.01 -19.31
CA THR A 148 70.55 49.11 -19.40
C THR A 148 71.14 47.81 -20.02
N THR A 149 72.44 47.44 -20.20
CA THR A 149 73.85 47.94 -20.20
C THR A 149 74.72 46.74 -20.69
N SER A 150 75.99 46.79 -21.16
CA SER A 150 77.00 47.80 -21.52
C SER A 150 78.24 47.10 -22.13
N GLY A 151 79.00 47.75 -23.04
CA GLY A 151 80.30 47.23 -23.50
C GLY A 151 80.84 47.93 -24.76
N ILE A 152 82.05 48.50 -24.69
CA ILE A 152 82.78 49.34 -25.68
C ILE A 152 84.27 48.96 -25.51
N PRO A 153 85.13 48.76 -26.55
CA PRO A 153 85.52 49.83 -27.50
C PRO A 153 85.82 49.49 -28.98
N GLU A 154 85.69 50.53 -29.82
CA GLU A 154 86.64 51.11 -30.82
C GLU A 154 87.60 50.18 -31.65
N THR A 155 88.01 50.47 -32.89
CA THR A 155 88.57 51.74 -33.43
C THR A 155 88.55 51.89 -34.96
N SER A 156 88.74 53.13 -35.42
CA SER A 156 89.49 53.58 -36.63
C SER A 156 89.04 53.22 -38.05
N THR A 157 88.74 54.27 -38.81
CA THR A 157 88.68 54.35 -40.28
C THR A 157 90.06 54.35 -40.97
N SER A 158 90.15 53.90 -42.23
CA SER A 158 90.86 54.68 -43.28
C SER A 158 90.47 54.26 -44.71
N THR A 159 90.51 55.21 -45.64
CA THR A 159 90.51 54.99 -47.10
C THR A 159 91.79 55.57 -47.71
N PRO A 160 92.41 54.92 -48.71
CA PRO A 160 93.44 55.53 -49.54
C PRO A 160 92.95 55.91 -50.94
N ARG A 161 93.61 56.90 -51.55
CA ARG A 161 93.28 57.50 -52.85
C ARG A 161 93.86 56.73 -54.04
N ILE A 162 93.26 56.96 -55.21
CA ILE A 162 93.83 56.69 -56.54
C ILE A 162 95.10 57.54 -56.74
N LEU A 163 96.13 56.97 -57.37
CA LEU A 163 97.19 57.72 -58.06
C LEU A 163 97.47 57.09 -59.43
N ILE A 164 97.94 57.90 -60.38
CA ILE A 164 98.26 57.51 -61.77
C ILE A 164 99.70 57.88 -62.05
N THR A 165 100.52 57.00 -62.64
CA THR A 165 101.52 57.36 -63.68
C THR A 165 102.26 56.17 -64.33
N THR A 166 102.25 56.16 -65.67
CA THR A 166 103.36 55.83 -66.61
C THR A 166 104.07 54.46 -66.65
N LYS A 167 103.70 53.71 -67.69
CA LYS A 167 104.55 53.18 -68.80
C LYS A 167 105.47 51.95 -68.59
N PRO A 168 105.88 51.26 -69.70
CA PRO A 168 106.02 49.79 -69.67
C PRO A 168 107.36 49.22 -70.19
N ASP A 169 107.53 47.91 -70.00
CA ASP A 169 107.95 46.92 -71.01
C ASP A 169 107.38 45.53 -70.54
N TRP A 170 107.48 44.36 -71.17
CA TRP A 170 108.22 43.90 -72.38
C TRP A 170 107.33 43.04 -73.31
N PHE A 171 107.95 42.42 -74.32
CA PHE A 171 107.33 41.39 -75.17
C PHE A 171 106.86 40.15 -74.38
N LEU A 172 105.74 39.56 -74.83
CA LEU A 172 105.23 38.26 -74.40
C LEU A 172 105.04 37.36 -75.64
N ASP A 173 105.51 36.10 -75.57
CA ASP A 173 105.46 35.16 -76.69
C ASP A 173 104.00 34.86 -77.09
N SER A 174 103.68 35.05 -78.38
CA SER A 174 102.37 34.80 -78.97
C SER A 174 101.81 33.40 -78.67
N ARG A 175 102.67 32.39 -78.48
CA ARG A 175 102.24 31.02 -78.13
C ARG A 175 101.62 30.95 -76.72
N GLN A 176 102.22 31.64 -75.74
CA GLN A 176 101.74 31.62 -74.36
C GLN A 176 100.37 32.31 -74.21
N LEU A 177 100.15 33.41 -74.96
CA LEU A 177 98.86 34.11 -74.98
C LEU A 177 97.74 33.23 -75.56
N GLU A 178 98.05 32.37 -76.52
CA GLU A 178 97.08 31.51 -77.18
C GLU A 178 96.69 30.29 -76.32
N ASP A 179 97.65 29.66 -75.64
CA ASP A 179 97.35 28.61 -74.64
C ASP A 179 96.60 29.17 -73.41
N GLN A 180 96.91 30.40 -72.98
CA GLN A 180 96.16 31.05 -71.90
C GLN A 180 94.71 31.38 -72.32
N ARG A 181 94.49 31.74 -73.60
CA ARG A 181 93.14 31.87 -74.18
C ARG A 181 92.41 30.53 -74.24
N ARG A 182 93.09 29.44 -74.64
CA ARG A 182 92.51 28.07 -74.63
C ARG A 182 92.11 27.64 -73.23
N GLN A 183 92.98 27.78 -72.22
CA GLN A 183 92.64 27.45 -70.84
C GLN A 183 91.46 28.28 -70.31
N ASN A 184 91.39 29.58 -70.63
CA ASN A 184 90.26 30.42 -70.20
C ASN A 184 88.96 30.07 -70.93
N ALA A 185 89.02 29.63 -72.19
CA ALA A 185 87.87 29.09 -72.91
C ALA A 185 87.39 27.76 -72.31
N GLU A 186 88.30 26.83 -71.98
CA GLU A 186 87.96 25.55 -71.36
C GLU A 186 87.36 25.74 -69.95
N ARG A 187 87.91 26.66 -69.15
CA ARG A 187 87.35 27.04 -67.84
C ARG A 187 85.94 27.61 -67.98
N ARG A 188 85.71 28.53 -68.94
CA ARG A 188 84.36 29.05 -69.23
C ARG A 188 83.40 27.95 -69.68
N ARG A 189 83.86 27.00 -70.50
CA ARG A 189 83.06 25.86 -70.96
C ARG A 189 82.65 24.95 -69.79
N GLN A 190 83.59 24.61 -68.90
CA GLN A 190 83.28 23.83 -67.70
C GLN A 190 82.38 24.59 -66.72
N GLN A 191 82.56 25.92 -66.59
CA GLN A 191 81.66 26.75 -65.78
C GLN A 191 80.24 26.75 -66.34
N LEU A 192 80.05 26.93 -67.66
CA LEU A 192 78.72 26.88 -68.30
C LEU A 192 78.06 25.50 -68.14
N ILE A 193 78.80 24.40 -68.32
CA ILE A 193 78.29 23.04 -68.09
C ILE A 193 77.89 22.84 -66.62
N ARG A 194 78.64 23.41 -65.68
CA ARG A 194 78.31 23.39 -64.25
C ARG A 194 77.05 24.20 -63.95
N GLU A 195 76.95 25.42 -64.47
CA GLU A 195 75.78 26.29 -64.29
C GLU A 195 74.51 25.67 -64.91
N GLU A 196 74.62 25.01 -66.06
CA GLU A 196 73.52 24.28 -66.71
C GLU A 196 73.09 23.04 -65.90
N ASN A 197 74.03 22.25 -65.38
CA ASN A 197 73.73 21.13 -64.48
C ASN A 197 73.11 21.60 -63.15
N GLU A 198 73.62 22.69 -62.56
CA GLU A 198 73.04 23.31 -61.36
C GLU A 198 71.68 23.95 -61.64
N ARG A 199 71.32 24.26 -62.90
CA ARG A 199 69.97 24.68 -63.30
C ARG A 199 69.04 23.48 -63.41
N ARG A 200 69.46 22.42 -64.13
CA ARG A 200 68.69 21.18 -64.28
C ARG A 200 68.38 20.52 -62.94
N PHE A 201 69.36 20.46 -62.03
CA PHE A 201 69.15 19.92 -60.68
C PHE A 201 68.08 20.71 -59.89
N ARG A 202 68.01 22.04 -60.05
CA ARG A 202 66.95 22.87 -59.45
C ARG A 202 65.58 22.65 -60.10
N GLU A 203 65.53 22.49 -61.42
CA GLU A 203 64.30 22.14 -62.16
C GLU A 203 63.77 20.75 -61.74
N GLU A 204 64.66 19.77 -61.52
CA GLU A 204 64.33 18.43 -61.00
C GLU A 204 63.89 18.48 -59.53
N GLU A 205 64.54 19.29 -58.67
CA GLU A 205 64.15 19.42 -57.27
C GLU A 205 62.80 20.15 -57.10
N GLU A 206 62.53 21.18 -57.89
CA GLU A 206 61.22 21.85 -57.91
C GLU A 206 60.10 20.94 -58.41
N THR A 207 60.32 20.19 -59.51
CA THR A 207 59.31 19.27 -60.03
C THR A 207 59.04 18.12 -59.07
N LYS A 208 60.06 17.60 -58.38
CA LYS A 208 59.91 16.65 -57.28
C LYS A 208 59.05 17.22 -56.13
N LYS A 209 59.35 18.43 -55.65
CA LYS A 209 58.58 19.09 -54.58
C LYS A 209 57.11 19.32 -54.96
N ARG A 210 56.82 19.64 -56.22
CA ARG A 210 55.44 19.75 -56.75
C ARG A 210 54.71 18.40 -56.73
N LEU A 211 55.36 17.31 -57.17
CA LEU A 211 54.78 15.97 -57.10
C LEU A 211 54.52 15.52 -55.66
N GLU A 212 55.45 15.78 -54.74
CA GLU A 212 55.30 15.44 -53.32
C GLU A 212 54.11 16.17 -52.68
N HIS A 213 53.89 17.45 -53.03
CA HIS A 213 52.69 18.20 -52.62
C HIS A 213 51.39 17.60 -53.20
N GLU A 214 51.34 17.32 -54.51
CA GLU A 214 50.13 16.79 -55.16
C GLU A 214 49.76 15.39 -54.62
N ILE A 215 50.76 14.57 -54.28
CA ILE A 215 50.57 13.26 -53.65
C ILE A 215 49.96 13.41 -52.25
N GLU A 216 50.42 14.36 -51.43
CA GLU A 216 49.87 14.56 -50.08
C GLU A 216 48.46 15.16 -50.11
N GLU A 217 48.20 16.10 -51.01
CA GLU A 217 46.86 16.65 -51.25
C GLU A 217 45.86 15.58 -51.69
N ARG A 218 46.27 14.64 -52.55
CA ARG A 218 45.45 13.47 -52.93
C ARG A 218 45.15 12.56 -51.74
N LYS A 219 46.14 12.26 -50.89
CA LYS A 219 45.93 11.45 -49.65
C LYS A 219 44.94 12.11 -48.70
N GLN A 220 45.05 13.43 -48.49
CA GLN A 220 44.13 14.15 -47.61
C GLN A 220 42.70 14.07 -48.14
N ASN A 221 42.49 14.32 -49.43
CA ASN A 221 41.17 14.20 -50.07
C ASN A 221 40.60 12.77 -49.98
N GLU A 222 41.43 11.74 -50.18
CA GLU A 222 41.00 10.34 -49.98
C GLU A 222 40.59 10.05 -48.53
N GLN A 223 41.31 10.60 -47.54
CA GLN A 223 40.99 10.40 -46.13
C GLN A 223 39.70 11.13 -45.73
N GLU A 224 39.51 12.38 -46.15
CA GLU A 224 38.27 13.12 -45.89
C GLU A 224 37.04 12.42 -46.48
N GLU A 225 37.14 11.81 -47.67
CA GLU A 225 36.02 11.07 -48.27
C GLU A 225 35.75 9.74 -47.55
N ARG A 226 36.78 9.03 -47.08
CA ARG A 226 36.60 7.84 -46.21
C ARG A 226 35.87 8.19 -44.92
N ASP A 227 36.21 9.31 -44.29
CA ASP A 227 35.58 9.76 -43.04
C ASP A 227 34.12 10.20 -43.25
N ARG A 228 33.81 10.83 -44.39
CA ARG A 228 32.42 11.12 -44.81
C ARG A 228 31.60 9.84 -45.01
N ILE A 229 32.14 8.86 -45.72
CA ILE A 229 31.49 7.55 -45.94
C ILE A 229 31.26 6.82 -44.62
N HIS A 230 32.24 6.82 -43.70
CA HIS A 230 32.07 6.22 -42.38
C HIS A 230 30.96 6.90 -41.57
N LYS A 231 30.92 8.23 -41.56
CA LYS A 231 29.91 9.04 -40.85
C LYS A 231 28.50 8.80 -41.38
N LEU A 232 28.31 8.75 -42.70
CA LEU A 232 27.05 8.36 -43.34
C LEU A 232 26.63 6.93 -42.97
N GLY A 233 27.60 6.01 -42.90
CA GLY A 233 27.37 4.63 -42.46
C GLY A 233 26.95 4.51 -40.99
N GLU A 234 27.46 5.36 -40.10
CA GLU A 234 26.95 5.46 -38.72
C GLU A 234 25.54 6.06 -38.65
N GLU A 235 25.29 7.18 -39.33
CA GLU A 235 24.00 7.87 -39.30
C GLU A 235 22.86 6.97 -39.81
N ARG A 236 23.12 6.22 -40.89
CA ARG A 236 22.21 5.19 -41.39
C ARG A 236 21.93 4.10 -40.35
N ARG A 237 22.96 3.54 -39.70
CA ARG A 237 22.81 2.51 -38.65
C ARG A 237 22.04 3.05 -37.43
N ARG A 238 22.22 4.32 -37.05
CA ARG A 238 21.45 4.97 -35.98
C ARG A 238 19.97 5.10 -36.37
N LYS A 239 19.67 5.48 -37.61
CA LYS A 239 18.28 5.57 -38.12
C LYS A 239 17.60 4.20 -38.18
N GLU A 240 18.25 3.19 -38.76
CA GLU A 240 17.72 1.81 -38.82
C GLU A 240 17.50 1.22 -37.41
N HIS A 241 18.34 1.57 -36.42
CA HIS A 241 18.11 1.21 -35.02
C HIS A 241 16.93 1.96 -34.38
N ALA A 242 16.75 3.25 -34.67
CA ALA A 242 15.64 4.05 -34.15
C ALA A 242 14.29 3.56 -34.69
N GLU A 243 14.18 3.30 -35.99
CA GLU A 243 12.96 2.74 -36.63
C GLU A 243 12.59 1.39 -36.00
N LYS A 244 13.57 0.51 -35.78
CA LYS A 244 13.38 -0.80 -35.13
C LYS A 244 13.02 -0.71 -33.64
N MET A 245 13.40 0.36 -32.95
CA MET A 245 12.98 0.62 -31.57
C MET A 245 11.53 1.12 -31.49
N GLU A 246 11.10 1.97 -32.42
CA GLU A 246 9.70 2.43 -32.47
C GLU A 246 8.75 1.32 -32.95
N GLU A 247 9.17 0.44 -33.88
CA GLU A 247 8.41 -0.76 -34.25
C GLU A 247 8.13 -1.65 -33.02
N ARG A 248 9.16 -1.92 -32.21
CA ARG A 248 9.04 -2.67 -30.94
C ARG A 248 8.13 -1.97 -29.92
N ARG A 249 8.18 -0.64 -29.85
CA ARG A 249 7.33 0.16 -28.97
C ARG A 249 5.85 0.06 -29.38
N LEU A 250 5.56 0.13 -30.68
CA LEU A 250 4.21 -0.06 -31.22
C LEU A 250 3.68 -1.48 -30.95
N GLN A 251 4.51 -2.51 -31.15
CA GLN A 251 4.18 -3.90 -30.81
C GLN A 251 3.86 -4.06 -29.32
N ALA A 252 4.67 -3.48 -28.42
CA ALA A 252 4.43 -3.51 -26.98
C ALA A 252 3.15 -2.77 -26.55
N ILE A 253 2.82 -1.64 -27.20
CA ILE A 253 1.56 -0.90 -26.98
C ILE A 253 0.36 -1.75 -27.41
N GLU A 254 0.45 -2.45 -28.55
CA GLU A 254 -0.63 -3.32 -29.04
C GLU A 254 -0.82 -4.55 -28.14
N GLU A 255 0.27 -5.17 -27.68
CA GLU A 255 0.21 -6.28 -26.73
C GLU A 255 -0.40 -5.85 -25.38
N ALA A 256 0.02 -4.70 -24.85
CA ALA A 256 -0.57 -4.13 -23.63
C ALA A 256 -2.08 -3.87 -23.79
N ARG A 257 -2.52 -3.36 -24.96
CA ARG A 257 -3.95 -3.16 -25.27
C ARG A 257 -4.73 -4.48 -25.34
N ARG A 258 -4.13 -5.54 -25.90
CA ARG A 258 -4.71 -6.90 -25.92
C ARG A 258 -4.84 -7.47 -24.50
N GLN A 259 -3.82 -7.30 -23.66
CA GLN A 259 -3.88 -7.71 -22.24
C GLN A 259 -4.93 -6.92 -21.45
N MET A 260 -5.08 -5.61 -21.69
CA MET A 260 -6.10 -4.78 -21.05
C MET A 260 -7.52 -5.28 -21.37
N LEU A 261 -7.80 -5.58 -22.64
CA LEU A 261 -9.09 -6.16 -23.07
C LEU A 261 -9.36 -7.50 -22.38
N LEU A 262 -8.37 -8.39 -22.31
CA LEU A 262 -8.51 -9.69 -21.63
C LEU A 262 -8.78 -9.55 -20.12
N ARG A 263 -8.21 -8.55 -19.46
CA ARG A 263 -8.53 -8.25 -18.04
C ARG A 263 -9.96 -7.76 -17.88
N GLN A 264 -10.42 -6.85 -18.74
CA GLN A 264 -11.81 -6.35 -18.71
C GLN A 264 -12.84 -7.46 -19.00
N GLU A 265 -12.52 -8.42 -19.86
CA GLU A 265 -13.34 -9.61 -20.11
C GLU A 265 -13.42 -10.49 -18.84
N HIS A 266 -12.29 -10.76 -18.19
CA HIS A 266 -12.22 -11.55 -16.96
C HIS A 266 -12.95 -10.89 -15.78
N GLU A 267 -12.75 -9.58 -15.58
CA GLU A 267 -13.41 -8.76 -14.57
C GLU A 267 -14.94 -8.78 -14.74
N ARG A 268 -15.44 -8.68 -15.98
CA ARG A 268 -16.87 -8.82 -16.29
C ARG A 268 -17.41 -10.20 -15.91
N ILE A 269 -16.69 -11.27 -16.26
CA ILE A 269 -17.07 -12.65 -15.92
C ILE A 269 -17.12 -12.83 -14.39
N GLU A 270 -16.15 -12.27 -13.66
CA GLU A 270 -16.09 -12.38 -12.20
C GLU A 270 -17.20 -11.57 -11.52
N ILE A 271 -17.48 -10.33 -11.97
CA ILE A 271 -18.61 -9.52 -11.49
C ILE A 271 -19.94 -10.25 -11.71
N GLU A 272 -20.12 -10.92 -12.85
CA GLU A 272 -21.34 -11.71 -13.10
C GLU A 272 -21.40 -12.97 -12.22
N ALA A 273 -20.27 -13.64 -11.97
CA ALA A 273 -20.19 -14.78 -11.07
C ALA A 273 -20.53 -14.40 -9.61
N ARG A 274 -19.98 -13.28 -9.11
CA ARG A 274 -20.30 -12.71 -7.80
C ARG A 274 -21.81 -12.42 -7.68
N ARG A 275 -22.38 -11.67 -8.64
CA ARG A 275 -23.83 -11.36 -8.70
C ARG A 275 -24.72 -12.59 -8.73
N ARG A 276 -24.31 -13.68 -9.40
CA ARG A 276 -25.03 -14.97 -9.38
C ARG A 276 -24.98 -15.62 -8.00
N SER A 277 -23.81 -15.62 -7.34
CA SER A 277 -23.63 -16.16 -5.99
C SER A 277 -24.43 -15.37 -4.94
N ASP A 278 -24.43 -14.04 -5.00
CA ASP A 278 -25.24 -13.18 -4.11
C ASP A 278 -26.74 -13.44 -4.27
N LEU A 279 -27.20 -13.65 -5.50
CA LEU A 279 -28.60 -13.99 -5.79
C LEU A 279 -29.00 -15.38 -5.28
N GLU A 280 -28.09 -16.35 -5.29
CA GLU A 280 -28.32 -17.67 -4.67
C GLU A 280 -28.31 -17.60 -3.14
N LYS A 281 -27.35 -16.87 -2.55
CA LYS A 281 -27.30 -16.60 -1.11
C LYS A 281 -28.58 -15.94 -0.62
N LYS A 282 -29.04 -14.88 -1.29
CA LYS A 282 -30.30 -14.20 -0.94
C LYS A 282 -31.52 -15.13 -1.00
N LYS A 283 -31.63 -15.98 -2.02
CA LYS A 283 -32.70 -16.99 -2.10
C LYS A 283 -32.64 -18.01 -0.96
N LEU A 284 -31.43 -18.38 -0.51
CA LEU A 284 -31.25 -19.28 0.62
C LEU A 284 -31.65 -18.61 1.95
N GLU A 285 -31.29 -17.34 2.15
CA GLU A 285 -31.68 -16.52 3.31
C GLU A 285 -33.20 -16.32 3.36
N GLU A 286 -33.85 -16.00 2.23
CA GLU A 286 -35.31 -15.90 2.12
C GLU A 286 -36.00 -17.23 2.46
N LYS A 287 -35.48 -18.36 1.97
CA LYS A 287 -36.00 -19.70 2.32
C LYS A 287 -35.81 -20.05 3.80
N GLN A 288 -34.65 -19.74 4.39
CA GLN A 288 -34.40 -19.95 5.82
C GLN A 288 -35.32 -19.10 6.69
N LYS A 289 -35.60 -17.86 6.27
CA LYS A 289 -36.54 -16.96 6.94
C LYS A 289 -37.98 -17.51 6.92
N GLU A 290 -38.43 -18.03 5.77
CA GLU A 290 -39.73 -18.73 5.70
C GLU A 290 -39.80 -19.96 6.61
N GLU A 291 -38.75 -20.78 6.67
CA GLU A 291 -38.71 -21.99 7.51
C GLU A 291 -38.73 -21.62 9.01
N LEU A 292 -38.02 -20.56 9.40
CA LEU A 292 -38.04 -20.00 10.76
C LEU A 292 -39.41 -19.41 11.13
N GLU A 293 -40.10 -18.74 10.20
CA GLU A 293 -41.44 -18.20 10.43
C GLU A 293 -42.48 -19.32 10.60
N LYS A 294 -42.41 -20.37 9.77
CA LYS A 294 -43.23 -21.59 9.90
C LYS A 294 -42.99 -22.29 11.24
N LEU A 295 -41.75 -22.31 11.76
CA LEU A 295 -41.42 -22.84 13.07
C LEU A 295 -42.05 -22.01 14.20
N ARG A 296 -41.87 -20.69 14.19
CA ARG A 296 -42.45 -19.77 15.18
C ARG A 296 -43.98 -19.86 15.25
N LEU A 297 -44.65 -19.96 14.09
CA LEU A 297 -46.10 -20.13 14.03
C LEU A 297 -46.55 -21.44 14.69
N LYS A 298 -45.79 -22.52 14.53
CA LYS A 298 -46.05 -23.81 15.18
C LYS A 298 -45.85 -23.74 16.69
N GLU A 299 -44.80 -23.07 17.16
CA GLU A 299 -44.54 -22.83 18.60
C GLU A 299 -45.67 -22.01 19.24
N GLN A 300 -46.13 -20.96 18.56
CA GLN A 300 -47.26 -20.14 19.00
C GLN A 300 -48.56 -20.95 19.09
N GLN A 301 -48.82 -21.83 18.12
CA GLN A 301 -49.97 -22.75 18.15
C GLN A 301 -49.90 -23.75 19.31
N GLU A 302 -48.71 -24.28 19.64
CA GLU A 302 -48.52 -25.11 20.83
C GLU A 302 -48.74 -24.33 22.15
N LEU A 303 -48.26 -23.09 22.23
CA LEU A 303 -48.46 -22.25 23.41
C LEU A 303 -49.96 -21.99 23.67
N ILE A 304 -50.70 -21.61 22.62
CA ILE A 304 -52.16 -21.43 22.67
C ILE A 304 -52.86 -22.73 23.08
N ARG A 305 -52.39 -23.90 22.59
CA ARG A 305 -52.93 -25.21 22.98
C ARG A 305 -52.69 -25.51 24.47
N LYS A 306 -51.50 -25.21 25.00
CA LYS A 306 -51.15 -25.39 26.41
C LYS A 306 -51.99 -24.47 27.31
N GLN A 307 -52.13 -23.19 26.96
CA GLN A 307 -52.98 -22.23 27.68
C GLN A 307 -54.44 -22.67 27.74
N LYS A 308 -55.01 -23.16 26.63
CA LYS A 308 -56.38 -23.69 26.61
C LYS A 308 -56.57 -24.88 27.55
N LEU A 309 -55.60 -25.81 27.59
CA LEU A 309 -55.63 -26.97 28.48
C LEU A 309 -55.55 -26.55 29.95
N GLU A 310 -54.73 -25.55 30.28
CA GLU A 310 -54.61 -25.04 31.65
C GLU A 310 -55.90 -24.35 32.12
N ILE A 311 -56.55 -23.57 31.26
CA ILE A 311 -57.86 -22.94 31.54
C ILE A 311 -58.95 -24.00 31.78
N GLU A 312 -58.93 -25.09 30.99
CA GLU A 312 -59.85 -26.22 31.17
C GLU A 312 -59.60 -26.97 32.49
N GLN A 313 -58.34 -27.22 32.85
CA GLN A 313 -57.96 -27.82 34.13
C GLN A 313 -58.37 -26.95 35.33
N ARG A 314 -58.18 -25.62 35.26
CA ARG A 314 -58.63 -24.69 36.31
C ARG A 314 -60.15 -24.74 36.49
N ARG A 315 -60.93 -24.72 35.40
CA ARG A 315 -62.40 -24.83 35.44
C ARG A 315 -62.88 -26.14 36.08
N LEU A 316 -62.23 -27.26 35.77
CA LEU A 316 -62.54 -28.56 36.36
C LEU A 316 -62.21 -28.59 37.87
N ALA A 317 -61.05 -28.04 38.27
CA ALA A 317 -60.66 -27.93 39.67
C ALA A 317 -61.63 -27.05 40.48
N GLU A 318 -62.07 -25.91 39.92
CA GLU A 318 -63.11 -25.08 40.55
C GLU A 318 -64.45 -25.82 40.67
N GLN A 319 -64.87 -26.61 39.67
CA GLN A 319 -66.10 -27.39 39.76
C GLN A 319 -66.00 -28.42 40.89
N GLN A 320 -64.90 -29.18 40.96
CA GLN A 320 -64.65 -30.12 42.06
C GLN A 320 -64.60 -29.43 43.43
N HIS A 321 -64.09 -28.20 43.51
CA HIS A 321 -64.12 -27.38 44.72
C HIS A 321 -65.56 -26.99 45.11
N ARG A 322 -66.37 -26.53 44.14
CA ARG A 322 -67.79 -26.17 44.37
C ARG A 322 -68.61 -27.38 44.82
N GLU A 323 -68.38 -28.55 44.23
CA GLU A 323 -69.01 -29.81 44.64
C GLU A 323 -68.57 -30.25 46.05
N ARG A 324 -67.28 -30.13 46.39
CA ARG A 324 -66.76 -30.44 47.74
C ARG A 324 -67.30 -29.51 48.82
N GLU A 325 -67.40 -28.20 48.56
CA GLU A 325 -67.99 -27.26 49.51
C GLU A 325 -69.49 -27.52 49.71
N LYS A 326 -70.23 -27.86 48.64
CA LYS A 326 -71.64 -28.26 48.76
C LYS A 326 -71.80 -29.52 49.62
N LEU A 327 -70.93 -30.52 49.42
CA LEU A 327 -70.95 -31.76 50.22
C LEU A 327 -70.58 -31.50 51.70
N ARG A 328 -69.67 -30.55 51.97
CA ARG A 328 -69.35 -30.07 53.32
C ARG A 328 -70.54 -29.37 53.98
N GLU A 329 -71.29 -28.59 53.23
CA GLU A 329 -72.50 -27.92 53.73
C GLU A 329 -73.61 -28.91 54.07
N GLU A 330 -73.84 -29.89 53.20
CA GLU A 330 -74.77 -31.00 53.44
C GLU A 330 -74.34 -31.83 54.68
N LEU A 331 -73.05 -32.07 54.87
CA LEU A 331 -72.51 -32.68 56.11
C LEU A 331 -72.75 -31.82 57.36
N ARG A 332 -72.50 -30.51 57.31
CA ARG A 332 -72.77 -29.58 58.43
C ARG A 332 -74.25 -29.60 58.84
N GLN A 333 -75.16 -29.63 57.87
CA GLN A 333 -76.60 -29.72 58.14
C GLN A 333 -76.99 -31.07 58.77
N ILE A 334 -76.40 -32.18 58.33
CA ILE A 334 -76.60 -33.51 58.93
C ILE A 334 -76.08 -33.56 60.37
N GLU A 335 -74.91 -32.97 60.65
CA GLU A 335 -74.38 -32.90 62.02
C GLU A 335 -75.23 -32.01 62.93
N HIS A 336 -75.74 -30.88 62.44
CA HIS A 336 -76.67 -30.02 63.17
C HIS A 336 -77.96 -30.76 63.56
N LEU A 337 -78.62 -31.40 62.60
CA LEU A 337 -79.82 -32.22 62.84
C LEU A 337 -79.54 -33.36 63.82
N ARG A 338 -78.33 -33.94 63.78
CA ARG A 338 -77.90 -35.01 64.69
C ARG A 338 -77.65 -34.51 66.12
N ARG A 339 -77.19 -33.26 66.30
CA ARG A 339 -77.11 -32.60 67.62
C ARG A 339 -78.50 -32.31 68.17
N GLN A 340 -79.37 -31.67 67.38
CA GLN A 340 -80.74 -31.38 67.80
C GLN A 340 -81.48 -32.64 68.24
N LYS A 341 -81.32 -33.76 67.51
CA LYS A 341 -81.93 -35.03 67.92
C LYS A 341 -81.30 -35.66 69.17
N LEU A 342 -80.02 -35.41 69.45
CA LEU A 342 -79.41 -35.81 70.72
C LEU A 342 -79.91 -34.94 71.89
N GLU A 343 -80.19 -33.65 71.65
CA GLU A 343 -80.79 -32.74 72.62
C GLU A 343 -82.26 -33.10 72.89
N GLU A 344 -83.06 -33.39 71.85
CA GLU A 344 -84.43 -33.93 71.97
C GLU A 344 -84.45 -35.22 72.81
N ASN A 345 -83.61 -36.20 72.45
CA ASN A 345 -83.49 -37.45 73.20
C ASN A 345 -83.07 -37.22 74.67
N ALA A 346 -82.13 -36.29 74.94
CA ALA A 346 -81.67 -35.99 76.30
C ALA A 346 -82.69 -35.18 77.13
N ILE A 347 -83.62 -34.48 76.47
CA ILE A 347 -84.79 -33.85 77.11
C ILE A 347 -85.84 -34.92 77.45
N GLU A 348 -86.07 -35.89 76.54
CA GLU A 348 -86.98 -37.03 76.76
C GLU A 348 -86.47 -37.97 77.87
N GLU A 349 -85.16 -38.23 77.92
CA GLU A 349 -84.49 -39.00 78.99
C GLU A 349 -84.59 -38.28 80.35
N LYS A 350 -84.42 -36.95 80.39
CA LYS A 350 -84.64 -36.16 81.61
C LYS A 350 -86.10 -36.10 82.06
N LEU A 351 -87.05 -36.10 81.12
CA LEU A 351 -88.48 -36.18 81.44
C LEU A 351 -88.82 -37.51 82.13
N LEU A 352 -88.25 -38.62 81.65
CA LEU A 352 -88.35 -39.93 82.30
C LEU A 352 -87.68 -39.94 83.69
N GLU A 353 -86.50 -39.32 83.86
CA GLU A 353 -85.88 -39.18 85.19
C GLU A 353 -86.69 -38.30 86.17
N THR A 354 -87.64 -37.48 85.68
CA THR A 354 -88.52 -36.67 86.54
C THR A 354 -89.81 -37.35 86.99
N GLU A 355 -90.25 -38.46 86.39
CA GLU A 355 -91.40 -39.22 86.91
C GLU A 355 -91.05 -40.12 88.11
N ASP A 356 -89.78 -40.49 88.29
CA ASP A 356 -89.30 -41.39 89.36
C ASP A 356 -88.74 -40.64 90.61
N ARG A 357 -88.96 -39.31 90.71
CA ARG A 357 -88.44 -38.47 91.81
C ARG A 357 -89.43 -37.44 92.39
N GLU A 358 -90.65 -37.86 92.69
CA GLU A 358 -91.44 -37.21 93.75
C GLU A 358 -90.95 -37.64 95.16
N ASP A 359 -89.78 -37.16 95.63
CA ASP A 359 -89.59 -36.86 97.07
C ASP A 359 -88.35 -35.99 97.39
N GLU A 360 -88.34 -35.47 98.63
CA GLU A 360 -87.23 -34.81 99.36
C GLU A 360 -86.59 -33.55 98.74
N GLY A 361 -87.30 -32.42 98.88
CA GLY A 361 -86.78 -31.08 98.60
C GLY A 361 -85.80 -30.45 99.62
N LYS A 362 -85.78 -29.10 99.60
CA LYS A 362 -84.96 -28.11 100.36
C LYS A 362 -83.72 -27.53 99.66
N THR A 363 -83.92 -26.31 99.15
CA THR A 363 -83.30 -25.07 99.67
C THR A 363 -81.80 -25.05 100.01
N ILE A 364 -81.05 -24.19 99.30
CA ILE A 364 -80.14 -23.18 99.88
C ILE A 364 -79.88 -22.07 98.84
N GLU A 365 -79.70 -20.83 99.31
CA GLU A 365 -79.33 -19.65 98.49
C GLU A 365 -77.80 -19.47 98.46
N MET A 366 -77.25 -18.79 97.44
CA MET A 366 -76.48 -17.52 97.58
C MET A 366 -75.61 -17.20 96.34
N SER A 367 -75.42 -15.88 96.12
CA SER A 367 -74.37 -15.20 95.31
C SER A 367 -74.19 -15.64 93.84
N LEU A 368 -74.41 -14.78 92.83
CA LEU A 368 -73.69 -13.52 92.52
C LEU A 368 -72.19 -13.71 92.29
N GLU A 369 -71.76 -13.60 91.03
CA GLU A 369 -71.06 -12.40 90.54
C GLU A 369 -71.20 -12.31 89.00
N GLU A 370 -71.06 -11.10 88.46
CA GLU A 370 -71.08 -10.78 87.03
C GLU A 370 -69.64 -10.48 86.58
N GLU A 371 -69.24 -10.87 85.36
CA GLU A 371 -68.56 -9.99 84.38
C GLU A 371 -68.12 -10.74 83.10
N ASP A 372 -68.13 -9.98 82.02
CA ASP A 372 -68.11 -10.36 80.60
C ASP A 372 -66.80 -10.96 80.03
N ASP A 373 -66.97 -11.66 78.90
CA ASP A 373 -66.12 -11.68 77.70
C ASP A 373 -64.62 -11.31 77.79
N MET A 374 -63.74 -12.27 77.44
CA MET A 374 -63.08 -12.26 76.12
C MET A 374 -62.28 -13.54 75.81
N GLU A 375 -61.98 -13.76 74.53
CA GLU A 375 -61.28 -14.94 74.00
C GLU A 375 -59.77 -14.96 74.31
N LEU A 376 -59.29 -16.12 74.77
CA LEU A 376 -57.89 -16.54 74.93
C LEU A 376 -57.84 -18.07 74.62
N ASP A 377 -56.77 -18.67 74.11
CA ASP A 377 -55.48 -18.17 73.63
C ASP A 377 -54.81 -19.23 72.71
N GLU A 378 -53.73 -18.82 72.01
CA GLU A 378 -52.52 -19.60 71.61
C GLU A 378 -52.64 -21.04 71.01
N ASP A 379 -51.58 -21.67 70.46
CA ASP A 379 -50.50 -21.27 69.53
C ASP A 379 -49.98 -22.59 68.88
N TYR A 380 -49.23 -22.50 67.79
CA TYR A 380 -47.91 -23.14 67.59
C TYR A 380 -47.46 -22.96 66.13
N GLY A 381 -46.27 -22.39 65.93
CA GLY A 381 -45.74 -22.00 64.61
C GLY A 381 -45.31 -23.14 63.64
N VAL A 382 -44.35 -22.97 62.72
CA VAL A 382 -43.12 -22.16 62.81
C VAL A 382 -42.48 -21.91 61.40
N ARG A 383 -41.88 -20.71 61.20
CA ARG A 383 -40.86 -20.29 60.19
C ARG A 383 -41.18 -20.22 58.67
N ALA A 384 -41.04 -18.99 58.15
CA ALA A 384 -40.15 -18.51 57.06
C ALA A 384 -39.75 -19.46 55.88
N THR A 385 -39.78 -19.03 54.61
CA THR A 385 -38.95 -17.94 54.04
C THR A 385 -39.47 -17.40 52.67
N THR A 386 -38.92 -16.26 52.24
CA THR A 386 -38.97 -15.63 50.88
C THR A 386 -38.23 -16.43 49.78
N PRO A 387 -38.26 -16.09 48.44
CA PRO A 387 -39.07 -15.10 47.66
C PRO A 387 -39.58 -15.64 46.27
N LEU A 388 -39.97 -14.71 45.36
CA LEU A 388 -39.89 -14.75 43.86
C LEU A 388 -41.00 -15.36 42.96
N ALA A 389 -41.29 -14.62 41.87
CA ALA A 389 -41.85 -15.03 40.55
C ALA A 389 -43.33 -15.49 40.46
N HIS A 390 -44.10 -15.30 39.37
CA HIS A 390 -43.85 -14.59 38.09
C HIS A 390 -45.17 -14.13 37.38
N LYS A 391 -45.09 -12.99 36.66
CA LYS A 391 -45.81 -12.54 35.43
C LYS A 391 -47.16 -13.16 34.98
N ASN A 392 -48.11 -12.29 34.58
CA ASN A 392 -48.73 -12.19 33.22
C ASN A 392 -50.04 -11.34 33.24
N VAL A 393 -50.56 -10.72 32.16
CA VAL A 393 -49.99 -10.13 30.91
C VAL A 393 -51.10 -9.26 30.24
N GLU A 394 -50.83 -8.65 29.07
CA GLU A 394 -51.78 -7.89 28.21
C GLU A 394 -52.33 -6.54 28.76
N SER A 395 -52.82 -5.62 27.92
CA SER A 395 -52.13 -4.88 26.83
C SER A 395 -53.09 -3.82 26.26
N HIS A 396 -52.60 -2.64 25.89
CA HIS A 396 -52.97 -2.00 24.62
C HIS A 396 -52.00 -0.85 24.27
N VAL A 397 -51.66 -0.74 22.99
CA VAL A 397 -50.77 0.29 22.45
C VAL A 397 -51.62 1.42 21.86
N ASN A 398 -51.23 2.67 22.08
CA ASN A 398 -51.45 3.72 21.08
C ASN A 398 -50.33 4.78 21.10
N HIS A 399 -50.19 5.53 20.01
CA HIS A 399 -49.03 6.38 19.75
C HIS A 399 -49.18 7.81 20.28
N SER A 400 -48.05 8.39 20.70
CA SER A 400 -47.74 9.82 20.55
C SER A 400 -46.21 9.98 20.47
N ARG A 401 -45.74 10.79 19.52
CA ARG A 401 -44.35 11.22 19.40
C ARG A 401 -44.27 12.68 19.81
N GLU A 402 -43.22 13.07 20.53
CA GLU A 402 -42.41 14.29 20.26
C GLU A 402 -41.12 14.26 21.11
N PRO A 403 -40.08 15.08 20.81
CA PRO A 403 -38.70 14.76 21.16
C PRO A 403 -38.23 15.32 22.50
N TYR A 404 -37.30 14.59 23.13
CA TYR A 404 -36.45 15.15 24.17
C TYR A 404 -35.32 15.97 23.54
N HIS A 405 -35.29 17.27 23.83
CA HIS A 405 -34.08 18.07 23.70
C HIS A 405 -33.03 17.58 24.71
N VAL A 406 -31.78 17.45 24.27
CA VAL A 406 -30.61 17.34 25.13
C VAL A 406 -29.86 18.66 25.01
N GLU A 407 -29.85 19.48 26.05
CA GLU A 407 -29.06 20.71 26.08
C GLU A 407 -27.59 20.40 26.35
N GLU A 408 -26.70 20.84 25.46
CA GLU A 408 -25.26 20.82 25.69
C GLU A 408 -24.89 21.93 26.69
N ASN A 409 -24.42 21.58 27.88
CA ASN A 409 -24.01 22.56 28.89
C ASN A 409 -22.75 22.13 29.68
N TRP A 410 -21.71 21.71 28.96
CA TRP A 410 -20.37 21.46 29.53
C TRP A 410 -19.64 22.78 29.83
N SER A 411 -20.07 23.45 30.89
CA SER A 411 -19.49 24.73 31.32
C SER A 411 -18.01 24.59 31.71
N LEU A 412 -17.13 25.32 31.01
CA LEU A 412 -15.69 25.35 31.26
C LEU A 412 -15.37 25.83 32.69
N GLY A 413 -14.79 24.94 33.50
CA GLY A 413 -14.33 25.22 34.86
C GLY A 413 -13.19 26.24 34.92
N ARG A 414 -13.54 27.54 34.96
CA ARG A 414 -12.58 28.64 35.09
C ARG A 414 -11.98 28.73 36.50
N HIS A 415 -10.96 27.93 36.78
CA HIS A 415 -10.08 28.18 37.92
C HIS A 415 -9.21 29.41 37.67
N ARG A 416 -9.55 30.50 38.38
CA ARG A 416 -8.77 31.73 38.42
C ARG A 416 -7.62 31.56 39.43
N PRO A 417 -6.36 31.90 39.10
CA PRO A 417 -5.25 31.71 40.03
C PRO A 417 -5.32 32.70 41.20
N THR A 418 -5.31 32.19 42.43
CA THR A 418 -5.01 32.97 43.64
C THR A 418 -3.52 32.90 43.94
N THR A 419 -2.89 34.04 44.16
CA THR A 419 -1.44 34.19 44.33
C THR A 419 -0.95 33.93 45.76
N THR A 420 0.37 33.75 45.88
CA THR A 420 1.18 33.96 47.09
C THR A 420 0.93 33.06 48.32
N SER A 421 1.67 31.96 48.37
CA SER A 421 2.45 31.59 49.56
C SER A 421 3.85 31.11 49.14
N SER A 422 4.88 31.48 49.91
CA SER A 422 6.30 31.22 49.58
C SER A 422 6.76 29.81 50.01
N PRO A 423 7.83 29.26 49.42
CA PRO A 423 8.09 27.82 49.46
C PRO A 423 8.60 27.31 50.81
N LYS A 424 8.33 26.03 51.06
CA LYS A 424 9.05 25.18 52.02
C LYS A 424 9.25 23.81 51.38
N ASP A 425 10.47 23.55 50.95
CA ASP A 425 11.15 22.25 50.84
C ASP A 425 10.25 21.00 50.83
N SER A 426 9.40 20.89 49.81
CA SER A 426 8.80 19.61 49.44
C SER A 426 9.91 18.74 48.87
N VAL A 427 10.45 17.83 49.70
CA VAL A 427 11.36 16.79 49.25
C VAL A 427 10.68 16.04 48.09
N GLU A 428 11.20 16.21 46.88
CA GLU A 428 10.76 15.42 45.74
C GLU A 428 11.04 13.95 46.05
N THR A 429 9.96 13.19 46.30
CA THR A 429 10.04 11.73 46.26
C THR A 429 10.59 11.35 44.89
N PRO A 430 11.70 10.59 44.79
CA PRO A 430 12.25 10.21 43.50
C PRO A 430 11.17 9.58 42.63
N GLU A 431 11.03 10.04 41.39
CA GLU A 431 10.24 9.32 40.40
C GLU A 431 10.72 7.86 40.36
N PRO A 432 9.81 6.88 40.21
CA PRO A 432 10.23 5.49 40.04
C PRO A 432 11.20 5.37 38.85
N PRO A 433 12.15 4.41 38.88
CA PRO A 433 13.15 4.26 37.83
C PRO A 433 12.46 4.14 36.46
N ARG A 434 12.83 5.04 35.56
CA ARG A 434 12.16 5.25 34.27
C ARG A 434 12.39 4.04 33.37
N ASN A 435 11.32 3.48 32.80
CA ASN A 435 11.47 2.44 31.79
C ASN A 435 11.63 3.10 30.41
N GLU A 436 12.87 3.36 30.00
CA GLU A 436 13.18 3.93 28.69
C GLU A 436 13.09 2.90 27.54
N GLU A 437 12.65 1.65 27.81
CA GLU A 437 12.26 0.71 26.76
C GLU A 437 10.95 1.12 26.06
N VAL A 438 10.88 0.81 24.77
CA VAL A 438 9.74 1.17 23.91
C VAL A 438 9.12 -0.06 23.26
N THR A 439 7.79 -0.09 23.19
CA THR A 439 7.05 -1.11 22.45
C THR A 439 6.80 -0.64 21.02
N ILE A 440 7.40 -1.33 20.04
CA ILE A 440 7.11 -1.12 18.62
C ILE A 440 5.78 -1.79 18.29
N VAL A 441 4.87 -1.05 17.67
CA VAL A 441 3.56 -1.51 17.20
C VAL A 441 3.55 -1.47 15.68
N THR A 442 3.09 -2.54 15.05
CA THR A 442 2.89 -2.60 13.60
C THR A 442 1.68 -3.45 13.26
N ALA A 443 1.10 -3.25 12.08
CA ALA A 443 0.03 -4.09 11.56
C ALA A 443 0.19 -4.37 10.06
N PHE A 444 -0.27 -5.55 9.66
CA PHE A 444 -0.47 -5.89 8.25
C PHE A 444 -1.80 -6.63 8.05
N LEU A 445 -2.58 -6.17 7.07
CA LEU A 445 -3.84 -6.76 6.62
C LEU A 445 -3.82 -6.79 5.09
N ASP A 446 -4.03 -7.97 4.48
CA ASP A 446 -4.11 -8.11 3.03
C ASP A 446 -5.51 -7.76 2.53
N ILE A 447 -5.68 -6.50 2.16
CA ILE A 447 -6.87 -5.97 1.48
C ILE A 447 -6.86 -6.25 -0.05
N GLY A 448 -6.11 -7.25 -0.52
CA GLY A 448 -6.06 -7.65 -1.92
C GLY A 448 -5.15 -6.77 -2.79
N ARG A 449 -4.15 -6.09 -2.19
CA ARG A 449 -3.21 -5.22 -2.94
C ARG A 449 -2.35 -5.96 -3.96
N GLY A 450 -2.32 -7.29 -3.91
CA GLY A 450 -1.72 -8.13 -4.94
C GLY A 450 -2.41 -8.03 -6.31
N GLU A 451 -3.72 -7.75 -6.36
CA GLU A 451 -4.50 -7.81 -7.60
C GLU A 451 -4.76 -6.44 -8.26
N TRP A 452 -4.30 -5.35 -7.64
CA TRP A 452 -4.51 -3.99 -8.14
C TRP A 452 -3.72 -3.72 -9.44
N PHE A 453 -4.29 -2.94 -10.36
CA PHE A 453 -3.62 -2.55 -11.62
C PHE A 453 -2.58 -1.43 -11.45
N HIS A 454 -2.87 -0.46 -10.58
CA HIS A 454 -1.92 0.57 -10.13
C HIS A 454 -1.61 0.36 -8.64
N TYR A 455 -0.43 0.78 -8.19
CA TYR A 455 0.03 0.61 -6.80
C TYR A 455 -0.03 -0.84 -6.27
N GLN A 456 0.04 -1.81 -7.19
CA GLN A 456 0.13 -3.25 -6.94
C GLN A 456 1.28 -3.55 -5.96
N ARG A 457 1.00 -4.34 -4.93
CA ARG A 457 2.01 -4.82 -3.99
C ARG A 457 1.60 -6.19 -3.44
N PRO A 458 2.09 -7.28 -4.05
CA PRO A 458 1.82 -8.65 -3.61
C PRO A 458 2.24 -8.92 -2.17
N LEU A 459 1.63 -9.93 -1.56
CA LEU A 459 1.84 -10.36 -0.19
C LEU A 459 3.32 -10.64 0.12
N GLU A 460 3.99 -11.37 -0.76
CA GLU A 460 5.41 -11.71 -0.64
C GLU A 460 6.30 -10.45 -0.64
N LYS A 461 5.89 -9.39 -1.36
CA LYS A 461 6.63 -8.13 -1.41
C LYS A 461 6.48 -7.34 -0.11
N TYR A 462 5.37 -7.48 0.61
CA TYR A 462 5.26 -6.99 1.98
C TYR A 462 6.08 -7.83 2.96
N HIS A 463 6.10 -9.16 2.82
CA HIS A 463 6.95 -10.03 3.66
C HIS A 463 8.44 -9.68 3.52
N GLU A 464 8.93 -9.46 2.30
CA GLU A 464 10.29 -8.95 2.02
C GLU A 464 10.58 -7.59 2.69
N PHE A 465 9.59 -6.69 2.77
CA PHE A 465 9.76 -5.39 3.45
C PHE A 465 9.73 -5.52 4.98
N MET A 466 8.91 -6.43 5.51
CA MET A 466 8.77 -6.69 6.94
C MET A 466 10.02 -7.34 7.55
N GLU A 467 10.85 -8.06 6.78
CA GLU A 467 12.02 -8.78 7.30
C GLU A 467 12.92 -7.90 8.20
N ASN A 468 13.28 -6.70 7.72
CA ASN A 468 14.14 -5.78 8.47
C ASN A 468 13.48 -5.33 9.78
N LEU A 469 12.18 -4.98 9.74
CA LEU A 469 11.40 -4.58 10.91
C LEU A 469 11.29 -5.73 11.92
N LEU A 470 10.92 -6.93 11.46
CA LEU A 470 10.81 -8.14 12.28
C LEU A 470 12.15 -8.60 12.87
N SER A 471 13.28 -8.12 12.33
CA SER A 471 14.62 -8.41 12.85
C SER A 471 15.06 -7.52 14.03
N LEU A 472 14.27 -6.50 14.41
CA LEU A 472 14.54 -5.61 15.55
C LEU A 472 14.39 -6.33 16.91
N LYS A 473 15.36 -6.16 17.78
CA LYS A 473 15.43 -6.74 19.15
C LYS A 473 14.73 -5.84 20.17
N ASN A 474 13.59 -5.29 19.78
CA ASN A 474 12.73 -4.48 20.63
C ASN A 474 11.47 -5.27 21.00
N ASN A 475 10.88 -4.88 22.14
CA ASN A 475 9.53 -5.25 22.52
C ASN A 475 8.57 -4.87 21.39
N MET A 476 7.77 -5.84 20.91
CA MET A 476 7.00 -5.67 19.68
C MET A 476 5.60 -6.28 19.78
N VAL A 477 4.59 -5.52 19.35
CA VAL A 477 3.22 -5.99 19.17
C VAL A 477 2.84 -5.92 17.70
N ILE A 478 2.47 -7.06 17.13
CA ILE A 478 2.23 -7.25 15.70
C ILE A 478 0.78 -7.67 15.50
N PHE A 479 -0.01 -6.81 14.86
CA PHE A 479 -1.36 -7.15 14.41
C PHE A 479 -1.28 -7.73 12.98
N THR A 480 -1.84 -8.91 12.76
CA THR A 480 -1.74 -9.60 11.47
C THR A 480 -3.01 -10.39 11.19
N ASP A 481 -3.37 -10.52 9.92
CA ASP A 481 -4.34 -11.54 9.52
C ASP A 481 -3.70 -12.92 9.37
N LYS A 482 -4.53 -13.89 8.97
CA LYS A 482 -4.18 -15.28 8.68
C LYS A 482 -3.21 -15.47 7.49
N SER A 483 -3.13 -14.53 6.55
CA SER A 483 -2.19 -14.61 5.40
C SER A 483 -0.73 -14.53 5.87
N SER A 484 -0.48 -13.70 6.89
CA SER A 484 0.86 -13.29 7.30
C SER A 484 1.27 -13.81 8.68
N TYR A 485 0.32 -14.27 9.51
CA TYR A 485 0.61 -14.84 10.83
C TYR A 485 1.70 -15.91 10.81
N ASP A 486 1.62 -16.85 9.87
CA ASP A 486 2.52 -18.00 9.80
C ASP A 486 3.94 -17.61 9.34
N PHE A 487 4.07 -16.53 8.57
CA PHE A 487 5.35 -15.90 8.21
C PHE A 487 5.95 -15.18 9.43
N VAL A 488 5.20 -14.23 10.01
CA VAL A 488 5.64 -13.41 11.16
C VAL A 488 6.09 -14.29 12.33
N HIS A 489 5.27 -15.27 12.71
CA HIS A 489 5.55 -16.16 13.82
C HIS A 489 6.78 -17.03 13.57
N LYS A 490 6.95 -17.60 12.35
CA LYS A 490 8.17 -18.35 12.01
C LYS A 490 9.41 -17.47 12.00
N TYR A 491 9.32 -16.25 11.45
CA TYR A 491 10.45 -15.32 11.37
C TYR A 491 10.95 -14.91 12.76
N ARG A 492 10.05 -14.39 13.63
CA ARG A 492 10.38 -14.00 15.01
C ARG A 492 10.84 -15.18 15.86
N LYS A 493 10.28 -16.39 15.65
CA LYS A 493 10.71 -17.63 16.32
C LYS A 493 12.10 -18.09 15.89
N ASN A 494 12.43 -18.04 14.60
CA ASN A 494 13.73 -18.45 14.07
C ASN A 494 14.86 -17.51 14.55
N LEU A 495 14.55 -16.23 14.80
CA LEU A 495 15.47 -15.26 15.41
C LEU A 495 15.53 -15.35 16.95
N GLY A 496 14.69 -16.18 17.59
CA GLY A 496 14.61 -16.29 19.05
C GLY A 496 13.89 -15.13 19.75
N LEU A 497 13.25 -14.22 19.01
CA LEU A 497 12.69 -12.95 19.52
C LEU A 497 11.26 -13.07 20.06
N MET A 498 10.67 -14.27 20.09
CA MET A 498 9.32 -14.50 20.63
C MET A 498 9.10 -14.02 22.09
N PRO A 499 10.07 -14.06 23.02
CA PRO A 499 9.87 -13.52 24.37
C PRO A 499 9.56 -12.02 24.41
N MET A 500 10.00 -11.26 23.40
CA MET A 500 9.73 -9.83 23.19
C MET A 500 8.74 -9.60 22.04
N THR A 501 7.83 -10.55 21.78
CA THR A 501 6.85 -10.44 20.69
C THR A 501 5.46 -10.89 21.12
N LYS A 502 4.48 -9.99 21.05
CA LYS A 502 3.05 -10.34 21.04
C LYS A 502 2.55 -10.30 19.59
N ILE A 503 1.83 -11.35 19.19
CA ILE A 503 1.15 -11.40 17.89
C ILE A 503 -0.36 -11.46 18.16
N HIS A 504 -1.11 -10.56 17.55
CA HIS A 504 -2.57 -10.55 17.56
C HIS A 504 -3.07 -10.93 16.18
N MET A 505 -3.85 -12.02 16.09
CA MET A 505 -4.52 -12.40 14.85
C MET A 505 -5.85 -11.66 14.75
N ILE A 506 -6.02 -10.84 13.71
CA ILE A 506 -7.18 -9.97 13.48
C ILE A 506 -7.72 -10.08 12.05
N GLN A 507 -8.91 -9.57 11.80
CA GLN A 507 -9.53 -9.40 10.48
C GLN A 507 -9.88 -7.93 10.23
N PHE A 508 -10.26 -7.57 8.99
CA PHE A 508 -10.65 -6.21 8.64
C PHE A 508 -11.87 -5.72 9.46
N ASP A 509 -12.85 -6.59 9.71
CA ASP A 509 -14.07 -6.24 10.43
C ASP A 509 -13.82 -5.87 11.91
N ASP A 510 -12.72 -6.36 12.52
CA ASP A 510 -12.32 -6.05 13.90
C ASP A 510 -11.85 -4.59 14.09
N LEU A 511 -11.61 -3.86 13.00
CA LEU A 511 -11.21 -2.45 13.05
C LEU A 511 -12.39 -1.57 13.44
N PRO A 512 -12.30 -0.67 14.43
CA PRO A 512 -13.42 0.20 14.82
C PRO A 512 -13.95 1.09 13.70
N LEU A 513 -13.18 1.30 12.62
CA LEU A 513 -13.57 2.05 11.43
C LEU A 513 -14.24 1.21 10.33
N SER A 514 -14.21 -0.14 10.40
CA SER A 514 -14.83 -1.05 9.42
C SER A 514 -16.31 -0.74 9.17
N ARG A 515 -17.04 -0.36 10.24
CA ARG A 515 -18.45 0.08 10.20
C ARG A 515 -18.73 1.24 9.23
N HIS A 516 -17.71 2.01 8.85
CA HIS A 516 -17.85 3.15 7.93
C HIS A 516 -17.56 2.77 6.47
N LEU A 517 -17.14 1.53 6.19
CA LEU A 517 -16.80 1.06 4.84
C LEU A 517 -17.88 1.37 3.79
N PRO A 518 -19.20 1.15 4.01
CA PRO A 518 -20.21 1.44 2.99
C PRO A 518 -20.35 2.93 2.66
N TYR A 519 -19.99 3.82 3.58
CA TYR A 519 -20.01 5.27 3.35
C TYR A 519 -18.76 5.72 2.61
N ALA A 520 -17.59 5.22 3.01
CA ALA A 520 -16.32 5.49 2.34
C ALA A 520 -16.30 4.96 0.90
N GLN A 521 -16.80 3.73 0.67
CA GLN A 521 -16.98 3.15 -0.67
C GLN A 521 -17.89 4.05 -1.52
N LYS A 522 -19.05 4.47 -1.00
CA LYS A 522 -19.96 5.36 -1.74
C LYS A 522 -19.31 6.72 -2.09
N ILE A 523 -18.55 7.32 -1.17
CA ILE A 523 -17.85 8.58 -1.44
C ILE A 523 -16.87 8.40 -2.60
N ILE A 524 -16.06 7.34 -2.58
CA ILE A 524 -15.12 7.02 -3.67
C ILE A 524 -15.86 6.70 -4.99
N GLU A 525 -16.98 5.97 -4.95
CA GLU A 525 -17.81 5.69 -6.13
C GLU A 525 -18.41 6.98 -6.74
N ASP A 526 -18.99 7.86 -5.93
CA ASP A 526 -19.52 9.15 -6.37
C ASP A 526 -18.40 10.04 -6.94
N GLU A 527 -17.20 10.05 -6.32
CA GLU A 527 -16.03 10.83 -6.76
C GLU A 527 -15.35 10.30 -8.04
N MET A 528 -15.27 8.98 -8.23
CA MET A 528 -14.72 8.39 -9.46
C MET A 528 -15.53 8.77 -10.71
N ASN A 529 -16.80 9.11 -10.54
CA ASN A 529 -17.67 9.63 -11.60
C ASN A 529 -17.57 11.16 -11.79
N ASN A 530 -16.80 11.87 -10.96
CA ASN A 530 -16.59 13.32 -11.05
C ASN A 530 -15.15 13.65 -11.49
N ASP A 531 -14.94 13.85 -12.79
CA ASP A 531 -13.64 14.26 -13.33
C ASP A 531 -13.19 15.66 -12.87
N GLU A 532 -14.10 16.57 -12.49
CA GLU A 532 -13.75 17.94 -12.08
C GLU A 532 -12.88 17.98 -10.82
N LEU A 533 -13.10 17.03 -9.89
CA LEU A 533 -12.35 16.90 -8.64
C LEU A 533 -10.84 16.66 -8.85
N TYR A 534 -10.48 16.03 -9.97
CA TYR A 534 -9.14 15.58 -10.32
C TYR A 534 -8.47 16.45 -11.41
N LEU A 535 -9.06 17.59 -11.80
CA LEU A 535 -8.48 18.45 -12.85
C LEU A 535 -7.15 19.09 -12.47
N GLU A 536 -6.96 19.44 -11.19
CA GLU A 536 -5.69 20.00 -10.69
C GLU A 536 -4.62 18.93 -10.42
N ASP A 537 -5.04 17.68 -10.19
CA ASP A 537 -4.16 16.54 -9.91
C ASP A 537 -4.74 15.25 -10.52
N PRO A 538 -4.49 15.00 -11.82
CA PRO A 538 -5.07 13.83 -12.52
C PRO A 538 -4.46 12.50 -12.09
N ASP A 539 -3.22 12.49 -11.60
CA ASP A 539 -2.54 11.27 -11.15
C ASP A 539 -3.15 10.75 -9.84
N MET A 540 -3.65 11.65 -8.98
CA MET A 540 -4.41 11.31 -7.78
C MET A 540 -5.60 10.37 -8.08
N LYS A 541 -6.24 10.47 -9.25
CA LYS A 541 -7.34 9.55 -9.64
C LYS A 541 -6.90 8.08 -9.73
N ASN A 542 -5.60 7.78 -9.69
CA ASN A 542 -5.05 6.43 -9.68
C ASN A 542 -4.50 5.96 -8.32
N HIS A 543 -4.54 6.80 -7.29
CA HIS A 543 -3.99 6.52 -5.98
C HIS A 543 -4.80 5.49 -5.16
N PRO A 544 -4.18 4.79 -4.19
CA PRO A 544 -4.86 3.89 -3.25
C PRO A 544 -6.05 4.53 -2.54
N GLU A 545 -5.81 5.69 -1.94
CA GLU A 545 -6.77 6.48 -1.15
C GLU A 545 -7.93 7.04 -2.01
N ALA A 546 -7.70 7.25 -3.30
CA ALA A 546 -8.75 7.61 -4.26
C ALA A 546 -9.53 6.40 -4.82
N LYS A 547 -9.20 5.16 -4.42
CA LYS A 547 -9.74 3.93 -5.03
C LYS A 547 -10.17 2.81 -4.08
N SER A 548 -9.72 2.79 -2.84
CA SER A 548 -10.03 1.73 -1.88
C SER A 548 -10.35 2.31 -0.51
N ALA A 549 -11.65 2.25 -0.17
CA ALA A 549 -12.13 2.57 1.17
C ALA A 549 -11.55 1.63 2.25
N GLU A 550 -11.19 0.41 1.86
CA GLU A 550 -10.51 -0.57 2.70
C GLU A 550 -9.09 -0.08 3.05
N TYR A 551 -8.38 0.53 2.09
CA TYR A 551 -7.08 1.16 2.34
C TYR A 551 -7.19 2.31 3.33
N ASP A 552 -8.10 3.26 3.08
CA ASP A 552 -8.33 4.42 3.96
C ASP A 552 -8.65 4.00 5.40
N ILE A 553 -9.49 2.97 5.57
CA ILE A 553 -9.86 2.41 6.87
C ILE A 553 -8.66 1.73 7.56
N VAL A 554 -7.84 0.98 6.82
CA VAL A 554 -6.64 0.34 7.39
C VAL A 554 -5.62 1.38 7.82
N VAL A 555 -5.32 2.38 6.99
CA VAL A 555 -4.29 3.38 7.34
C VAL A 555 -4.76 4.33 8.46
N ASN A 556 -6.03 4.73 8.49
CA ASN A 556 -6.55 5.52 9.61
C ASN A 556 -6.63 4.72 10.93
N SER A 557 -6.65 3.38 10.85
CA SER A 557 -6.63 2.49 12.03
C SER A 557 -5.25 2.33 12.71
N LYS A 558 -4.16 2.92 12.18
CA LYS A 558 -2.83 2.96 12.84
C LYS A 558 -2.91 3.39 14.31
N THR A 559 -3.70 4.42 14.58
CA THR A 559 -3.90 4.96 15.94
C THR A 559 -4.70 4.04 16.87
N TYR A 560 -5.58 3.19 16.32
CA TYR A 560 -6.28 2.17 17.09
C TYR A 560 -5.33 1.06 17.54
N PHE A 561 -4.44 0.57 16.67
CA PHE A 561 -3.45 -0.45 17.04
C PHE A 561 -2.51 0.03 18.16
N LEU A 562 -2.02 1.27 18.05
CA LEU A 562 -1.26 1.93 19.11
C LEU A 562 -2.05 1.98 20.42
N TYR A 563 -3.26 2.53 20.40
CA TYR A 563 -4.09 2.67 21.61
C TYR A 563 -4.44 1.32 22.24
N ASN A 564 -4.83 0.32 21.45
CA ASN A 564 -5.12 -1.02 21.95
C ASN A 564 -3.88 -1.65 22.62
N THR A 565 -2.68 -1.40 22.07
CA THR A 565 -1.43 -1.83 22.71
C THR A 565 -1.15 -1.08 24.02
N THR A 566 -1.45 0.23 24.12
CA THR A 566 -1.31 0.98 25.40
C THR A 566 -2.26 0.49 26.50
N MET A 567 -3.36 -0.16 26.12
CA MET A 567 -4.36 -0.72 27.05
C MET A 567 -4.03 -2.16 27.50
N GLU A 568 -3.31 -2.93 26.67
CA GLU A 568 -2.79 -4.25 27.03
C GLU A 568 -1.45 -4.18 27.78
N ASP A 569 -0.57 -3.28 27.32
CA ASP A 569 0.84 -3.10 27.71
C ASP A 569 1.57 -4.40 28.12
N PRO A 570 1.78 -5.35 27.18
CA PRO A 570 2.33 -6.66 27.49
C PRO A 570 3.82 -6.64 27.90
N PHE A 571 4.46 -5.46 27.99
CA PHE A 571 5.88 -5.29 28.28
C PHE A 571 6.17 -4.20 29.34
N ASP A 572 5.15 -3.64 30.01
CA ASP A 572 5.26 -2.57 31.02
C ASP A 572 6.08 -1.35 30.57
N THR A 573 5.79 -0.86 29.35
CA THR A 573 6.58 0.19 28.66
C THR A 573 5.98 1.59 28.81
N ASP A 574 6.83 2.62 28.88
CA ASP A 574 6.38 4.03 28.96
C ASP A 574 5.91 4.57 27.60
N PHE A 575 6.58 4.16 26.51
CA PHE A 575 6.38 4.69 25.17
C PHE A 575 6.08 3.59 24.14
N PHE A 576 5.20 3.93 23.20
CA PHE A 576 4.75 3.03 22.14
C PHE A 576 4.96 3.71 20.79
N VAL A 577 5.44 2.96 19.81
CA VAL A 577 5.89 3.50 18.52
C VAL A 577 5.28 2.74 17.37
N TRP A 578 4.46 3.41 16.56
CA TRP A 578 4.03 2.88 15.28
C TRP A 578 5.18 2.90 14.29
N ILE A 579 5.42 1.76 13.64
CA ILE A 579 6.24 1.65 12.43
C ILE A 579 5.45 0.86 11.40
N ASP A 580 5.24 1.41 10.21
CA ASP A 580 4.53 0.72 9.11
C ASP A 580 5.19 -0.63 8.77
N ALA A 581 4.41 -1.67 8.49
CA ALA A 581 4.94 -2.99 8.11
C ALA A 581 5.85 -2.95 6.85
N GLY A 582 5.67 -1.94 5.98
CA GLY A 582 6.50 -1.70 4.80
C GLY A 582 7.70 -0.76 5.00
N TYR A 583 8.02 -0.34 6.23
CA TYR A 583 8.95 0.76 6.50
C TYR A 583 10.36 0.51 5.93
N GLY A 584 10.93 1.52 5.27
CA GLY A 584 12.20 1.42 4.55
C GLY A 584 12.14 0.63 3.24
N HIS A 585 11.01 0.00 2.89
CA HIS A 585 10.84 -0.82 1.68
C HIS A 585 12.00 -1.83 1.46
N GLY A 586 12.42 -2.52 2.53
CA GLY A 586 13.50 -3.52 2.49
C GLY A 586 14.93 -2.95 2.49
N ASN A 587 15.11 -1.62 2.48
CA ASN A 587 16.42 -1.00 2.65
C ASN A 587 16.90 -1.12 4.11
N GLN A 588 17.86 -2.02 4.37
CA GLN A 588 18.44 -2.20 5.72
C GLN A 588 19.13 -0.93 6.24
N ASN A 589 19.56 -0.01 5.37
CA ASN A 589 20.33 1.17 5.80
C ASN A 589 19.49 2.22 6.56
N VAL A 590 18.17 2.08 6.64
CA VAL A 590 17.32 2.93 7.52
C VAL A 590 17.22 2.39 8.95
N TYR A 591 17.66 1.15 9.20
CA TYR A 591 17.56 0.47 10.49
C TYR A 591 18.90 0.53 11.27
N PRO A 592 18.88 0.48 12.61
CA PRO A 592 20.09 0.39 13.43
C PRO A 592 20.93 -0.84 13.10
N TYR A 593 22.26 -0.70 13.04
CA TYR A 593 23.21 -1.71 12.56
C TYR A 593 23.20 -3.03 13.38
N ASP A 594 22.93 -2.94 14.67
CA ASP A 594 22.86 -4.08 15.58
C ASP A 594 21.42 -4.60 15.78
N ASN A 595 20.45 -4.00 15.09
CA ASN A 595 19.01 -4.19 15.25
C ASN A 595 18.46 -3.87 16.66
N VAL A 596 19.09 -2.99 17.44
CA VAL A 596 18.54 -2.47 18.71
C VAL A 596 18.19 -0.99 18.52
N TRP A 597 17.02 -0.58 19.01
CA TRP A 597 16.62 0.83 19.00
C TRP A 597 16.30 1.34 20.40
N GLN A 598 16.90 2.46 20.80
CA GLN A 598 16.70 3.13 22.09
C GLN A 598 16.35 4.61 21.86
N PRO A 599 15.12 4.90 21.38
CA PRO A 599 14.73 6.27 21.05
C PRO A 599 14.38 7.10 22.29
N LYS A 600 14.56 8.41 22.19
CA LYS A 600 14.18 9.38 23.24
C LYS A 600 13.01 10.24 22.75
N PHE A 601 11.91 10.24 23.51
CA PHE A 601 10.67 10.97 23.20
C PHE A 601 10.24 11.85 24.38
N SER A 602 9.56 12.97 24.08
CA SER A 602 8.93 13.81 25.10
C SER A 602 7.66 13.17 25.66
N ARG A 603 7.47 13.21 26.99
CA ARG A 603 6.20 12.82 27.64
C ARG A 603 5.11 13.88 27.41
N ASN A 604 3.85 13.46 27.40
CA ASN A 604 2.66 14.26 27.04
C ASN A 604 2.75 14.83 25.61
N LYS A 605 3.44 14.11 24.70
CA LYS A 605 3.62 14.46 23.30
C LYS A 605 3.40 13.28 22.36
N ILE A 606 2.93 13.58 21.16
CA ILE A 606 2.99 12.73 19.97
C ILE A 606 4.14 13.20 19.07
N SER A 607 5.15 12.36 18.91
CA SER A 607 6.31 12.59 18.04
C SER A 607 6.02 12.12 16.61
N MET A 608 6.28 12.98 15.61
CA MET A 608 6.08 12.69 14.18
C MET A 608 7.19 13.29 13.29
N ILE A 609 7.17 12.96 11.99
CA ILE A 609 8.11 13.48 10.98
C ILE A 609 7.36 14.29 9.92
N LYS A 610 7.81 15.53 9.69
CA LYS A 610 7.34 16.45 8.64
C LYS A 610 8.22 16.32 7.40
N LEU A 611 7.59 16.16 6.24
CA LEU A 611 8.24 15.96 4.95
C LEU A 611 8.48 17.28 4.19
N THR A 612 7.57 18.25 4.28
CA THR A 612 7.75 19.53 3.57
C THR A 612 8.85 20.41 4.20
N PRO A 613 9.49 21.33 3.46
CA PRO A 613 10.57 22.17 3.96
C PRO A 613 10.24 22.96 5.24
N GLU A 614 11.25 23.28 6.05
CA GLU A 614 11.10 23.99 7.33
C GLU A 614 10.22 25.25 7.25
N HIS A 615 10.42 26.05 6.20
CA HIS A 615 9.74 27.33 5.95
C HIS A 615 8.28 27.20 5.47
N ASP A 616 7.78 25.97 5.27
CA ASP A 616 6.43 25.68 4.80
C ASP A 616 5.58 25.13 5.97
N PRO A 617 4.75 25.94 6.65
CA PRO A 617 4.14 25.57 7.93
C PRO A 617 2.90 24.69 7.76
N ILE A 618 2.75 23.69 8.63
CA ILE A 618 1.62 22.72 8.59
C ILE A 618 0.25 23.44 8.69
N SER A 619 0.17 24.58 9.38
CA SER A 619 -1.04 25.41 9.53
C SER A 619 -1.58 26.04 8.24
N LYS A 620 -0.81 26.01 7.15
CA LYS A 620 -1.23 26.37 5.78
C LYS A 620 -2.16 25.31 5.16
N TYR A 621 -2.02 24.07 5.59
CA TYR A 621 -2.71 22.92 5.03
C TYR A 621 -4.06 22.68 5.70
N LYS A 622 -5.10 22.56 4.88
CA LYS A 622 -6.50 22.37 5.27
C LYS A 622 -7.12 21.33 4.34
N ILE A 623 -8.29 20.81 4.70
CA ILE A 623 -8.98 19.82 3.88
C ILE A 623 -9.16 20.32 2.44
N ASP A 624 -9.50 21.59 2.24
CA ASP A 624 -9.72 22.19 0.91
C ASP A 624 -8.47 22.28 0.00
N ASN A 625 -7.25 22.05 0.53
CA ASN A 625 -6.00 22.03 -0.25
C ASN A 625 -5.11 20.79 -0.01
N LEU A 626 -5.65 19.78 0.68
CA LEU A 626 -5.08 18.43 0.78
C LEU A 626 -5.97 17.39 0.09
N TYR A 627 -7.29 17.56 0.16
CA TYR A 627 -8.24 16.54 -0.27
C TYR A 627 -8.08 16.23 -1.76
N ARG A 628 -7.82 14.96 -2.08
CA ARG A 628 -7.46 14.51 -3.43
C ARG A 628 -6.30 15.29 -4.05
N ARG A 629 -5.22 15.52 -3.31
CA ARG A 629 -3.94 16.05 -3.83
C ARG A 629 -2.78 15.15 -3.41
N ASN A 630 -1.89 14.85 -4.35
CA ASN A 630 -0.69 14.02 -4.17
C ASN A 630 0.40 14.80 -3.41
N TRP A 631 0.15 15.11 -2.14
CA TRP A 631 0.97 16.03 -1.35
C TRP A 631 1.11 15.62 0.13
N SER A 632 1.99 14.64 0.39
CA SER A 632 2.31 14.16 1.74
C SER A 632 3.05 15.22 2.59
N VAL A 633 2.36 15.83 3.56
CA VAL A 633 2.97 16.81 4.49
C VAL A 633 3.75 16.15 5.63
N MET A 634 3.29 14.98 6.09
CA MET A 634 3.78 14.23 7.25
C MET A 634 4.06 12.79 6.85
N SER A 635 5.10 12.13 7.37
CA SER A 635 5.27 10.69 7.15
C SER A 635 4.22 9.91 7.95
N GLY A 636 3.37 9.14 7.26
CA GLY A 636 2.44 8.20 7.89
C GLY A 636 3.12 6.95 8.45
N GLY A 637 4.42 6.75 8.15
CA GLY A 637 5.18 5.56 8.51
C GLY A 637 5.65 5.49 9.96
N PHE A 638 5.57 6.58 10.72
CA PHE A 638 6.06 6.69 12.09
C PHE A 638 5.17 7.60 12.95
N ILE A 639 4.81 7.11 14.14
CA ILE A 639 4.15 7.88 15.20
C ILE A 639 4.65 7.35 16.56
N ALA A 640 5.06 8.20 17.50
CA ALA A 640 5.42 7.75 18.86
C ALA A 640 4.78 8.59 19.95
N GLY A 641 4.54 8.01 21.12
CA GLY A 641 4.08 8.74 22.30
C GLY A 641 3.91 7.85 23.53
N ASP A 642 3.61 8.48 24.66
CA ASP A 642 3.20 7.78 25.88
C ASP A 642 1.73 7.35 25.84
N LYS A 643 1.32 6.49 26.78
CA LYS A 643 -0.05 5.95 26.93
C LYS A 643 -1.15 7.02 26.88
N ARG A 644 -0.96 8.15 27.56
CA ARG A 644 -1.94 9.26 27.63
C ARG A 644 -2.01 9.98 26.30
N SER A 645 -0.86 10.35 25.74
CA SER A 645 -0.76 11.04 24.46
C SER A 645 -1.40 10.25 23.32
N ILE A 646 -1.20 8.92 23.30
CA ILE A 646 -1.78 8.01 22.30
C ILE A 646 -3.29 7.88 22.46
N GLY A 647 -3.81 7.77 23.70
CA GLY A 647 -5.25 7.78 23.95
C GLY A 647 -5.92 9.08 23.47
N GLN A 648 -5.25 10.23 23.65
CA GLN A 648 -5.70 11.50 23.08
C GLN A 648 -5.64 11.49 21.55
N LEU A 649 -4.55 11.01 20.95
CA LEU A 649 -4.38 10.94 19.50
C LEU A 649 -5.47 10.10 18.83
N TYR A 650 -5.68 8.85 19.29
CA TYR A 650 -6.72 7.96 18.78
C TYR A 650 -8.11 8.59 18.87
N THR A 651 -8.42 9.24 20.00
CA THR A 651 -9.68 9.97 20.18
C THR A 651 -9.82 11.13 19.18
N ILE A 652 -8.72 11.83 18.85
CA ILE A 652 -8.75 12.95 17.89
C ILE A 652 -8.89 12.43 16.45
N THR A 653 -8.07 11.46 16.02
CA THR A 653 -8.04 10.94 14.64
C THR A 653 -9.32 10.19 14.28
N HIS A 654 -9.81 9.30 15.15
CA HIS A 654 -11.06 8.57 14.94
C HIS A 654 -12.22 9.55 14.74
N ASN A 655 -12.35 10.56 15.62
CA ASN A 655 -13.36 11.60 15.51
C ASN A 655 -13.09 12.62 14.37
N LYS A 656 -11.98 12.53 13.63
CA LYS A 656 -11.71 13.35 12.43
C LYS A 656 -12.04 12.58 11.17
N PHE A 657 -11.63 11.32 11.06
CA PHE A 657 -12.09 10.41 9.99
C PHE A 657 -13.62 10.34 9.95
N VAL A 658 -14.28 10.07 11.09
CA VAL A 658 -15.75 10.01 11.18
C VAL A 658 -16.40 11.36 10.79
N HIS A 659 -15.76 12.49 11.10
CA HIS A 659 -16.26 13.81 10.72
C HIS A 659 -16.13 14.08 9.21
N LEU A 660 -15.03 13.65 8.58
CA LEU A 660 -14.87 13.73 7.12
C LEU A 660 -15.93 12.90 6.39
N ILE A 661 -16.24 11.69 6.87
CA ILE A 661 -17.33 10.85 6.33
C ILE A 661 -18.67 11.60 6.38
N TYR A 662 -19.00 12.29 7.49
CA TYR A 662 -20.19 13.14 7.58
C TYR A 662 -20.15 14.39 6.67
N GLN A 663 -18.98 14.79 6.18
CA GLN A 663 -18.79 15.86 5.19
C GLN A 663 -18.68 15.34 3.74
N ASN A 664 -19.04 14.07 3.51
CA ASN A 664 -18.85 13.33 2.25
C ASN A 664 -17.40 13.41 1.74
N LYS A 665 -16.43 13.09 2.62
CA LYS A 665 -15.01 12.97 2.30
C LYS A 665 -14.40 11.73 2.93
N VAL A 666 -13.47 11.08 2.23
CA VAL A 666 -12.60 10.04 2.78
C VAL A 666 -11.22 10.14 2.13
N ASP A 667 -10.16 10.10 2.93
CA ASP A 667 -8.78 10.21 2.47
C ASP A 667 -7.86 9.52 3.50
N ASP A 668 -6.56 9.51 3.17
CA ASP A 668 -5.52 8.78 3.87
C ASP A 668 -5.21 9.25 5.33
N ASP A 669 -4.29 8.54 6.00
CA ASP A 669 -3.89 8.89 7.36
C ASP A 669 -3.04 10.17 7.44
N GLN A 670 -2.24 10.49 6.41
CA GLN A 670 -1.43 11.72 6.39
C GLN A 670 -2.34 12.96 6.42
N THR A 671 -3.43 12.95 5.66
CA THR A 671 -4.44 14.00 5.63
C THR A 671 -5.12 14.17 6.98
N VAL A 672 -5.59 13.08 7.59
CA VAL A 672 -6.23 13.11 8.93
C VAL A 672 -5.27 13.57 10.02
N MET A 673 -3.98 13.20 9.95
CA MET A 673 -2.95 13.65 10.88
C MET A 673 -2.68 15.16 10.78
N VAL A 674 -2.62 15.75 9.58
CA VAL A 674 -2.44 17.20 9.42
C VAL A 674 -3.61 17.97 10.04
N LEU A 675 -4.85 17.49 9.86
CA LEU A 675 -6.03 18.09 10.50
C LEU A 675 -6.00 17.96 12.03
N ALA A 676 -5.51 16.83 12.56
CA ALA A 676 -5.30 16.64 14.00
C ALA A 676 -4.24 17.58 14.57
N ILE A 677 -3.10 17.74 13.88
CA ILE A 677 -2.01 18.66 14.24
C ILE A 677 -2.50 20.11 14.27
N ASN A 678 -3.26 20.53 13.25
CA ASN A 678 -3.74 21.91 13.16
C ASN A 678 -4.86 22.23 14.17
N ALA A 679 -5.60 21.22 14.64
CA ALA A 679 -6.58 21.39 15.72
C ALA A 679 -5.97 21.34 17.14
N TYR A 680 -4.91 20.55 17.34
CA TYR A 680 -4.30 20.30 18.67
C TYR A 680 -2.77 20.45 18.66
N PRO A 681 -2.17 21.54 18.17
CA PRO A 681 -0.72 21.63 17.94
C PRO A 681 0.11 21.49 19.22
N HIS A 682 -0.47 21.77 20.39
CA HIS A 682 0.19 21.57 21.69
C HIS A 682 0.44 20.08 22.02
N LEU A 683 -0.30 19.14 21.44
CA LEU A 683 -0.12 17.69 21.65
C LEU A 683 1.10 17.14 20.90
N PHE A 684 1.61 17.83 19.87
CA PHE A 684 2.62 17.26 18.97
C PHE A 684 4.04 17.77 19.26
N GLU A 685 5.03 16.92 18.94
CA GLU A 685 6.42 17.26 18.70
C GLU A 685 6.73 16.82 17.26
N ILE A 686 7.30 17.71 16.45
CA ILE A 686 7.44 17.48 15.01
C ILE A 686 8.88 17.81 14.60
N LYS A 687 9.58 16.80 14.10
CA LYS A 687 10.91 16.94 13.50
C LYS A 687 10.79 16.92 11.98
N GLN A 688 11.62 17.66 11.27
CA GLN A 688 11.69 17.55 9.80
C GLN A 688 12.58 16.37 9.41
N GLY A 689 12.22 15.65 8.36
CA GLY A 689 13.02 14.55 7.79
C GLY A 689 12.37 13.94 6.55
N ASP A 690 12.93 12.83 6.09
CA ASP A 690 12.41 12.01 5.00
C ASP A 690 11.50 10.89 5.52
N TRP A 691 10.81 10.18 4.62
CA TRP A 691 9.82 9.13 4.91
C TRP A 691 10.29 8.09 5.92
N PHE A 692 11.57 7.71 5.87
CA PHE A 692 12.14 6.60 6.63
C PHE A 692 13.10 7.00 7.75
N ASP A 693 13.12 8.28 8.15
CA ASP A 693 14.11 8.86 9.07
C ASP A 693 13.89 8.57 10.57
N ALA A 694 12.81 7.91 11.01
CA ALA A 694 12.48 7.73 12.43
C ALA A 694 13.63 7.18 13.29
N PHE A 695 14.27 6.08 12.85
CA PHE A 695 15.40 5.51 13.58
C PHE A 695 16.58 6.50 13.69
N ARG A 696 16.80 7.35 12.68
CA ARG A 696 17.87 8.37 12.65
C ARG A 696 17.55 9.61 13.49
N LEU A 697 16.29 10.08 13.50
CA LEU A 697 15.88 11.33 14.15
C LEU A 697 15.60 11.23 15.66
N TYR A 698 15.44 10.02 16.17
CA TYR A 698 15.08 9.79 17.58
C TYR A 698 16.09 8.92 18.36
N SER A 699 17.10 8.35 17.69
CA SER A 699 18.27 7.74 18.36
C SER A 699 19.31 8.79 18.77
N ASP A 700 20.35 8.34 19.47
CA ASP A 700 21.54 9.15 19.76
C ASP A 700 22.36 9.42 18.47
N PRO A 701 22.94 10.62 18.28
CA PRO A 701 23.76 10.92 17.09
C PRO A 701 24.94 9.97 16.81
N GLU A 702 25.46 9.27 17.83
CA GLU A 702 26.55 8.28 17.66
C GLU A 702 26.05 6.89 17.18
N THR A 703 24.73 6.69 17.04
CA THR A 703 24.13 5.41 16.65
C THR A 703 24.54 4.99 15.22
N PRO A 704 25.13 3.80 15.01
CA PRO A 704 25.47 3.31 13.68
C PRO A 704 24.24 2.74 12.94
N PHE A 705 24.07 3.15 11.68
CA PHE A 705 23.04 2.66 10.75
C PHE A 705 23.72 1.95 9.57
N GLY A 706 23.05 0.94 9.00
CA GLY A 706 23.57 0.21 7.84
C GLY A 706 23.48 -1.31 7.96
N ALA A 707 23.64 -2.00 6.84
CA ALA A 707 23.80 -3.45 6.84
C ALA A 707 25.14 -3.89 7.47
N LYS A 708 25.15 -5.08 8.08
CA LYS A 708 26.41 -5.79 8.35
C LYS A 708 27.09 -6.14 7.04
N ASN A 709 28.32 -5.67 6.84
CA ASN A 709 29.22 -6.22 5.83
C ASN A 709 29.34 -7.73 6.06
N LYS A 710 29.04 -8.51 5.01
CA LYS A 710 29.14 -9.98 4.99
C LYS A 710 30.51 -10.42 4.51
#